data_AF-A0A3C1KZ52-F1
#
_entry.id   AF-A0A3C1KZ52-F1
#
_cell.length_a   1.000
_cell.length_b   1.000
_cell.length_c   1.000
_cell.angle_alpha   90.00
_cell.angle_beta   90.00
_cell.angle_gamma   90.00
#
_symmetry.space_group_name_H-M   'P 1'
#
loop_
_entity.id
_entity.type
_entity.pdbx_description
1 polymer ?
#
loop_
_entity_poly.entity_id
_entity_poly.type
_entity_poly.pdbx_seq_one_letter_code
_entity_poly.pdbx_strand_id
1 'polypeptide(L)'
;MTCNGLGIATSADPDRLVPNPKLSVRQGAIAPWSKQVDNNSWTRHLLEAIERDFQIDLDTPWQDLKESERKVLLYGADRRVRVKLNGAKMKGEWAMNFEGALNQVERRWRETSSVQMRAHYASYFVEQTCPSCKGQRIRPESAAVQIAKKTLPELVNEPVDRLLADLSSLALPGNRGVIASQLLKEITGRLKFLVDVGLGYLNLSRSGQSLSGGEAQRIRLASQVGSELTGVLYILDEPSIGLHPRDTQRLLTTLKHLRDIGNSVLVVEHDADTIRSADHLVDFGPKAGIHGGEVVAQGQVEDLIRSELSVTGQWLAGHRKMPKRCTLRTPSSHLKIVGAREHNLRGIDVELALGCLTVVTGVSGAGKSTLINGIVVPALKNALHSTSHPVGAHERIEGGDSIDKVIEVDQRPIGRTPRSNPATYTKVWDKIRTLFAGLPDAKVAGYAAGRFSFNVKGGRCETCKGDGVLKIEMHFLADVYVPCEICEGRRFNNATLAVRYKGRSIADVLESTVDEALELFANHRGIKRILQTLQRVGLGYLTLGQSAPTLSGGEAQRLKLARELAKSERGHTMYVLDEPTTGLHFEDVRRLLEVLNALVDRGASVLVIEHNLEVIAAADQIIDLGPEGGAAGGDLVAWGSPSEVRSHPQSHTGAALRQR
;
A
#
# COMPACT_ATOMS: atom_id res chain seq x y z
N MET A 1 10.60 -26.48 -19.36
CA MET A 1 9.93 -25.17 -19.51
C MET A 1 10.43 -24.27 -18.39
N THR A 2 11.08 -23.16 -18.72
CA THR A 2 11.94 -22.42 -17.77
C THR A 2 11.15 -21.52 -16.81
N CYS A 3 9.95 -21.06 -17.18
CA CYS A 3 9.10 -20.22 -16.33
C CYS A 3 7.61 -20.59 -16.33
N ASN A 4 7.19 -21.66 -17.03
CA ASN A 4 5.79 -22.09 -17.15
C ASN A 4 4.78 -20.97 -17.49
N GLY A 5 5.19 -20.01 -18.33
CA GLY A 5 4.33 -18.90 -18.74
C GLY A 5 4.23 -17.74 -17.75
N LEU A 6 5.00 -17.74 -16.67
CA LEU A 6 5.05 -16.61 -15.73
C LEU A 6 5.78 -15.39 -16.34
N GLY A 7 6.76 -15.63 -17.21
CA GLY A 7 7.61 -14.59 -17.80
C GLY A 7 8.70 -14.08 -16.87
N ILE A 8 8.62 -14.41 -15.58
CA ILE A 8 9.62 -14.13 -14.55
C ILE A 8 10.35 -15.42 -14.16
N ALA A 9 11.59 -15.27 -13.73
CA ALA A 9 12.40 -16.29 -13.07
C ALA A 9 12.89 -15.70 -11.75
N THR A 10 12.70 -16.42 -10.65
CA THR A 10 13.23 -16.05 -9.34
C THR A 10 14.66 -16.59 -9.20
N SER A 11 15.62 -15.69 -9.03
CA SER A 11 17.03 -16.00 -8.77
C SER A 11 17.51 -15.27 -7.51
N ALA A 12 18.54 -15.80 -6.85
CA ALA A 12 19.16 -15.11 -5.72
C ALA A 12 19.92 -13.87 -6.23
N ASP A 13 19.78 -12.74 -5.53
CA ASP A 13 20.39 -11.47 -5.92
C ASP A 13 21.61 -11.17 -5.03
N PRO A 14 22.81 -10.95 -5.61
CA PRO A 14 24.02 -10.54 -4.88
C PRO A 14 23.78 -9.35 -3.95
N ASP A 15 23.06 -8.33 -4.40
CA ASP A 15 22.90 -7.07 -3.66
C ASP A 15 21.99 -7.25 -2.44
N ARG A 16 21.01 -8.16 -2.52
CA ARG A 16 20.20 -8.56 -1.34
C ARG A 16 20.97 -9.44 -0.37
N LEU A 17 21.91 -10.22 -0.87
CA LEU A 17 22.77 -11.04 -0.03
C LEU A 17 23.75 -10.19 0.78
N VAL A 18 24.17 -9.06 0.22
CA VAL A 18 25.13 -8.12 0.81
C VAL A 18 24.48 -6.74 1.05
N PRO A 19 23.63 -6.61 2.09
CA PRO A 19 22.85 -5.40 2.33
C PRO A 19 23.71 -4.16 2.66
N ASN A 20 24.91 -4.35 3.23
CA ASN A 20 25.80 -3.24 3.58
C ASN A 20 27.24 -3.52 3.08
N PRO A 21 27.62 -2.96 1.93
CA PRO A 21 28.95 -3.10 1.35
C PRO A 21 30.10 -2.50 2.20
N LYS A 22 29.78 -1.66 3.20
CA LYS A 22 30.80 -1.03 4.08
C LYS A 22 31.24 -1.95 5.21
N LEU A 23 30.50 -3.03 5.48
CA LEU A 23 30.89 -4.02 6.48
C LEU A 23 31.85 -5.04 5.87
N SER A 24 32.69 -5.64 6.71
CA SER A 24 33.46 -6.82 6.34
C SER A 24 32.61 -8.10 6.40
N VAL A 25 33.08 -9.19 5.80
CA VAL A 25 32.36 -10.47 5.83
C VAL A 25 32.18 -10.96 7.27
N ARG A 26 33.19 -10.76 8.13
CA ARG A 26 33.15 -11.11 9.56
C ARG A 26 32.19 -10.23 10.37
N GLN A 27 32.04 -8.96 9.98
CA GLN A 27 31.06 -8.04 10.55
C GLN A 27 29.63 -8.30 10.05
N GLY A 28 29.44 -9.30 9.18
CA GLY A 28 28.13 -9.71 8.69
C GLY A 28 27.70 -9.05 7.38
N ALA A 29 28.65 -8.64 6.53
CA ALA A 29 28.34 -8.14 5.18
C ALA A 29 27.44 -9.11 4.40
N ILE A 30 27.70 -10.42 4.48
CA ILE A 30 26.84 -11.45 3.87
C ILE A 30 25.75 -11.86 4.88
N ALA A 31 24.52 -11.41 4.64
CA ALA A 31 23.40 -11.53 5.57
C ALA A 31 23.10 -12.98 6.01
N PRO A 32 23.08 -14.00 5.14
CA PRO A 32 22.88 -15.40 5.55
C PRO A 32 23.92 -15.91 6.56
N TRP A 33 25.12 -15.33 6.60
CA TRP A 33 26.21 -15.74 7.49
C TRP A 33 26.28 -14.92 8.78
N SER A 34 25.67 -13.74 8.81
CA SER A 34 25.70 -12.78 9.93
C SER A 34 25.21 -13.34 11.28
N LYS A 35 24.13 -14.13 11.29
CA LYS A 35 23.53 -14.69 12.52
C LYS A 35 24.21 -15.95 13.04
N GLN A 36 25.24 -16.43 12.33
CA GLN A 36 25.92 -17.69 12.65
C GLN A 36 27.38 -17.45 13.02
N VAL A 37 27.78 -16.26 13.47
CA VAL A 37 29.17 -15.99 13.92
C VAL A 37 29.30 -16.11 15.45
N ASP A 38 28.56 -17.02 16.09
CA ASP A 38 28.84 -17.43 17.48
C ASP A 38 30.15 -18.22 17.55
N ASN A 39 30.83 -18.19 18.70
CA ASN A 39 32.18 -18.75 18.92
C ASN A 39 32.35 -20.27 18.67
N ASN A 40 31.33 -21.00 18.21
CA ASN A 40 31.41 -22.44 17.96
C ASN A 40 30.56 -22.92 16.76
N SER A 41 30.31 -22.05 15.78
CA SER A 41 29.48 -22.35 14.63
C SER A 41 30.26 -22.94 13.45
N TRP A 42 29.60 -23.78 12.66
CA TRP A 42 30.12 -24.30 11.39
C TRP A 42 30.54 -23.17 10.43
N THR A 43 29.76 -22.09 10.39
CA THR A 43 29.95 -20.96 9.48
C THR A 43 31.25 -20.22 9.76
N ARG A 44 31.65 -20.07 11.03
CA ARG A 44 32.94 -19.45 11.37
C ARG A 44 34.13 -20.25 10.85
N HIS A 45 34.13 -21.56 11.04
CA HIS A 45 35.23 -22.40 10.56
C HIS A 45 35.25 -22.52 9.03
N LEU A 46 34.09 -22.42 8.38
CA LEU A 46 34.03 -22.29 6.93
C LEU A 46 34.70 -20.99 6.47
N LEU A 47 34.42 -19.85 7.11
CA LEU A 47 35.05 -18.57 6.79
C LEU A 47 36.58 -18.61 7.02
N GLU A 48 37.04 -19.16 8.14
CA GLU A 48 38.47 -19.34 8.44
C GLU A 48 39.16 -20.23 7.40
N ALA A 49 38.47 -21.28 6.92
CA ALA A 49 39.00 -22.15 5.88
C ALA A 49 39.05 -21.46 4.50
N ILE A 50 38.06 -20.60 4.19
CA ILE A 50 38.05 -19.79 2.97
C ILE A 50 39.22 -18.80 2.98
N GLU A 51 39.40 -18.06 4.07
CA GLU A 51 40.51 -17.12 4.23
C GLU A 51 41.88 -17.82 4.06
N ARG A 52 42.06 -18.99 4.67
CA ARG A 52 43.30 -19.77 4.54
C ARG A 52 43.53 -20.30 3.12
N ASP A 53 42.51 -20.90 2.51
CA ASP A 53 42.68 -21.65 1.25
C ASP A 53 42.61 -20.73 0.01
N PHE A 54 41.85 -19.63 0.07
CA PHE A 54 41.73 -18.64 -1.01
C PHE A 54 42.53 -17.35 -0.78
N GLN A 55 43.14 -17.15 0.40
CA GLN A 55 43.94 -15.96 0.74
C GLN A 55 43.13 -14.65 0.60
N ILE A 56 41.85 -14.69 0.99
CA ILE A 56 40.96 -13.52 0.98
C ILE A 56 40.88 -12.98 2.40
N ASP A 57 41.26 -11.70 2.59
CA ASP A 57 41.09 -11.01 3.86
C ASP A 57 39.59 -10.72 4.09
N LEU A 58 39.01 -11.38 5.09
CA LEU A 58 37.58 -11.27 5.41
C LEU A 58 37.26 -10.11 6.37
N ASP A 59 38.26 -9.38 6.85
CA ASP A 59 38.13 -8.17 7.65
C ASP A 59 38.14 -6.89 6.80
N THR A 60 38.55 -6.98 5.53
CA THR A 60 38.38 -5.89 4.56
C THR A 60 36.89 -5.63 4.28
N PRO A 61 36.44 -4.35 4.24
CA PRO A 61 35.07 -4.00 3.84
C PRO A 61 34.71 -4.57 2.47
N TRP A 62 33.48 -5.05 2.29
CA TRP A 62 33.06 -5.71 1.05
C TRP A 62 33.31 -4.89 -0.21
N GLN A 63 33.06 -3.57 -0.14
CA GLN A 63 33.29 -2.62 -1.23
C GLN A 63 34.76 -2.43 -1.63
N ASP A 64 35.70 -2.84 -0.78
CA ASP A 64 37.14 -2.72 -1.01
C ASP A 64 37.77 -4.05 -1.45
N LEU A 65 37.05 -5.18 -1.33
CA LEU A 65 37.46 -6.47 -1.87
C LEU A 65 37.56 -6.45 -3.40
N LYS A 66 38.49 -7.21 -3.96
CA LYS A 66 38.63 -7.35 -5.42
C LYS A 66 37.43 -8.09 -6.03
N GLU A 67 37.09 -7.78 -7.27
CA GLU A 67 35.96 -8.42 -7.96
C GLU A 67 36.10 -9.96 -8.03
N SER A 68 37.32 -10.46 -8.22
CA SER A 68 37.61 -11.91 -8.20
C SER A 68 37.32 -12.55 -6.84
N GLU A 69 37.62 -11.85 -5.75
CA GLU A 69 37.40 -12.32 -4.37
C GLU A 69 35.89 -12.34 -4.07
N ARG A 70 35.16 -11.30 -4.47
CA ARG A 70 33.68 -11.26 -4.36
C ARG A 70 33.03 -12.39 -5.14
N LYS A 71 33.49 -12.67 -6.36
CA LYS A 71 32.97 -13.78 -7.18
C LYS A 71 33.15 -15.13 -6.50
N VAL A 72 34.32 -15.39 -5.91
CA VAL A 72 34.56 -16.63 -5.15
C VAL A 72 33.60 -16.73 -3.97
N LEU A 73 33.41 -15.66 -3.20
CA LEU A 73 32.52 -15.67 -2.03
C LEU A 73 31.04 -15.89 -2.41
N LEU A 74 30.57 -15.30 -3.52
CA LEU A 74 29.18 -15.39 -3.96
C LEU A 74 28.86 -16.67 -4.73
N TYR A 75 29.67 -17.02 -5.73
CA TYR A 75 29.40 -18.10 -6.68
C TYR A 75 30.22 -19.36 -6.40
N GLY A 76 31.15 -19.30 -5.45
CA GLY A 76 32.03 -20.41 -5.12
C GLY A 76 33.22 -20.51 -6.06
N ALA A 77 33.95 -21.61 -5.94
CA ALA A 77 35.06 -21.95 -6.83
C ALA A 77 35.22 -23.46 -6.96
N ASP A 78 35.77 -23.92 -8.08
CA ASP A 78 36.15 -25.31 -8.32
C ASP A 78 37.41 -25.73 -7.54
N ARG A 79 37.49 -25.32 -6.27
CA ARG A 79 38.58 -25.63 -5.35
C ARG A 79 37.99 -26.15 -4.03
N ARG A 80 38.54 -27.26 -3.54
CA ARG A 80 38.12 -27.85 -2.26
C ARG A 80 38.66 -27.04 -1.10
N VAL A 81 37.76 -26.69 -0.18
CA VAL A 81 38.08 -26.07 1.11
C VAL A 81 38.11 -27.13 2.19
N ARG A 82 39.12 -27.10 3.05
CA ARG A 82 39.24 -28.02 4.19
C ARG A 82 38.81 -27.33 5.48
N VAL A 83 37.59 -27.63 5.90
CA VAL A 83 37.00 -27.11 7.14
C VAL A 83 37.33 -28.06 8.28
N LYS A 84 37.98 -27.54 9.32
CA LYS A 84 38.28 -28.28 10.56
C LYS A 84 37.34 -27.79 11.65
N LEU A 85 36.58 -28.68 12.29
CA LEU A 85 35.70 -28.34 13.41
C LEU A 85 36.18 -29.03 14.67
N ASN A 86 36.48 -28.24 15.70
CA ASN A 86 36.92 -28.69 17.01
C ASN A 86 35.90 -28.27 18.09
N GLY A 87 34.70 -28.83 18.01
CA GLY A 87 33.62 -28.58 18.98
C GLY A 87 33.54 -29.65 20.06
N ALA A 88 32.83 -29.35 21.16
CA ALA A 88 32.62 -30.30 22.26
C ALA A 88 31.80 -31.55 21.88
N LYS A 89 31.01 -31.49 20.79
CA LYS A 89 30.14 -32.59 20.32
C LYS A 89 30.57 -33.22 18.98
N MET A 90 31.42 -32.56 18.20
CA MET A 90 31.82 -32.97 16.85
C MET A 90 33.29 -32.60 16.62
N LYS A 91 34.12 -33.58 16.26
CA LYS A 91 35.52 -33.38 15.84
C LYS A 91 35.73 -34.06 14.49
N GLY A 92 36.24 -33.33 13.51
CA GLY A 92 36.49 -33.86 12.17
C GLY A 92 37.09 -32.83 11.21
N GLU A 93 37.58 -33.34 10.07
CA GLU A 93 38.03 -32.53 8.92
C GLU A 93 37.17 -32.91 7.71
N TRP A 94 36.55 -31.92 7.07
CA TRP A 94 35.72 -32.12 5.89
C TRP A 94 36.32 -31.36 4.71
N ALA A 95 36.59 -32.08 3.63
CA ALA A 95 36.93 -31.47 2.35
C ALA A 95 35.65 -31.33 1.51
N MET A 96 35.25 -30.11 1.20
CA MET A 96 34.07 -29.83 0.38
C MET A 96 34.38 -28.80 -0.70
N ASN A 97 33.69 -28.87 -1.83
CA ASN A 97 33.71 -27.79 -2.80
C ASN A 97 32.95 -26.61 -2.19
N PHE A 98 33.55 -25.42 -2.25
CA PHE A 98 32.88 -24.23 -1.77
C PHE A 98 31.88 -23.76 -2.83
N GLU A 99 30.60 -24.02 -2.57
CA GLU A 99 29.49 -23.70 -3.49
C GLU A 99 29.23 -22.20 -3.60
N GLY A 100 29.71 -21.37 -2.66
CA GLY A 100 29.42 -19.93 -2.61
C GLY A 100 28.09 -19.60 -1.93
N ALA A 101 27.96 -18.35 -1.49
CA ALA A 101 26.81 -17.88 -0.73
C ALA A 101 25.48 -17.93 -1.50
N LEU A 102 25.48 -17.54 -2.79
CA LEU A 102 24.27 -17.50 -3.62
C LEU A 102 23.76 -18.92 -3.90
N ASN A 103 24.64 -19.80 -4.39
CA ASN A 103 24.25 -21.17 -4.70
C ASN A 103 23.78 -21.92 -3.45
N GLN A 104 24.39 -21.66 -2.29
CA GLN A 104 23.93 -22.20 -1.02
C GLN A 104 22.50 -21.76 -0.69
N VAL A 105 22.18 -20.48 -0.84
CA VAL A 105 20.83 -19.96 -0.60
C VAL A 105 19.83 -20.52 -1.60
N GLU A 106 20.20 -20.62 -2.88
CA GLU A 106 19.35 -21.22 -3.91
C GLU A 106 19.03 -22.69 -3.64
N ARG A 107 20.06 -23.48 -3.31
CA ARG A 107 19.91 -24.89 -2.97
C ARG A 107 19.05 -25.07 -1.73
N ARG A 108 19.34 -24.34 -0.66
CA ARG A 108 18.55 -24.43 0.60
C ARG A 108 17.11 -24.02 0.38
N TRP A 109 16.83 -23.02 -0.44
CA TRP A 109 15.46 -22.63 -0.77
C TRP A 109 14.68 -23.75 -1.48
N ARG A 110 15.32 -24.45 -2.43
CA ARG A 110 14.72 -25.58 -3.16
C ARG A 110 14.53 -26.82 -2.30
N GLU A 111 15.50 -27.17 -1.47
CA GLU A 111 15.52 -28.42 -0.69
C GLU A 111 14.73 -28.33 0.63
N THR A 112 14.56 -27.13 1.20
CA THR A 112 13.92 -26.97 2.51
C THR A 112 12.42 -27.30 2.46
N SER A 113 11.96 -28.16 3.39
CA SER A 113 10.53 -28.48 3.58
C SER A 113 9.78 -27.53 4.53
N SER A 114 10.50 -26.76 5.36
CA SER A 114 9.90 -25.76 6.26
C SER A 114 9.47 -24.50 5.50
N VAL A 115 8.18 -24.14 5.65
CA VAL A 115 7.61 -22.92 5.07
C VAL A 115 8.29 -21.65 5.58
N GLN A 116 8.60 -21.59 6.88
CA GLN A 116 9.25 -20.44 7.51
C GLN A 116 10.67 -20.21 6.96
N MET A 117 11.46 -21.28 6.85
CA MET A 117 12.82 -21.19 6.32
C MET A 117 12.83 -20.92 4.82
N ARG A 118 11.87 -21.47 4.06
CA ARG A 118 11.69 -21.13 2.64
C ARG A 118 11.36 -19.65 2.46
N ALA A 119 10.48 -19.08 3.29
CA ALA A 119 10.19 -17.65 3.28
C ALA A 119 11.41 -16.80 3.66
N HIS A 120 12.22 -17.26 4.61
CA HIS A 120 13.47 -16.59 4.96
C HIS A 120 14.45 -16.54 3.78
N TYR A 121 14.73 -17.66 3.12
CA TYR A 121 15.63 -17.66 1.96
C TYR A 121 15.06 -16.90 0.76
N ALA A 122 13.74 -16.97 0.55
CA ALA A 122 13.06 -16.22 -0.52
C ALA A 122 13.25 -14.69 -0.39
N SER A 123 13.53 -14.17 0.82
CA SER A 123 13.80 -12.73 0.99
C SER A 123 15.03 -12.24 0.21
N TYR A 124 15.99 -13.13 -0.06
CA TYR A 124 17.20 -12.83 -0.85
C TYR A 124 17.00 -13.01 -2.37
N PHE A 125 15.81 -13.42 -2.82
CA PHE A 125 15.51 -13.61 -4.24
C PHE A 125 14.88 -12.37 -4.85
N VAL A 126 15.20 -12.12 -6.11
CA VAL A 126 14.55 -11.10 -6.93
C VAL A 126 13.85 -11.78 -8.09
N GLU A 127 12.69 -11.25 -8.46
CA GLU A 127 12.04 -11.62 -9.70
C GLU A 127 12.78 -10.93 -10.86
N GLN A 128 13.43 -11.75 -11.69
CA GLN A 128 14.09 -11.28 -12.90
C GLN A 128 13.27 -11.69 -14.11
N THR A 129 13.41 -10.93 -15.19
CA THR A 129 12.85 -11.30 -16.49
C THR A 129 13.40 -12.67 -16.91
N CYS A 130 12.51 -13.61 -17.25
CA CYS A 130 12.93 -14.95 -17.64
C CYS A 130 13.88 -14.87 -18.84
N PRO A 131 15.10 -15.44 -18.78
CA PRO A 131 16.08 -15.32 -19.86
C PRO A 131 15.65 -16.03 -21.14
N SER A 132 14.83 -17.08 -21.02
CA SER A 132 14.40 -17.90 -22.15
C SER A 132 13.29 -17.23 -22.99
N CYS A 133 12.28 -16.65 -22.35
CA CYS A 133 11.19 -15.97 -23.06
C CYS A 133 11.32 -14.44 -23.04
N LYS A 134 12.36 -13.89 -22.39
CA LYS A 134 12.58 -12.45 -22.20
C LYS A 134 11.34 -11.71 -21.67
N GLY A 135 10.57 -12.36 -20.80
CA GLY A 135 9.34 -11.79 -20.23
C GLY A 135 8.08 -11.98 -21.07
N GLN A 136 8.17 -12.54 -22.28
CA GLN A 136 7.04 -12.65 -23.20
C GLN A 136 6.00 -13.72 -22.81
N ARG A 137 6.29 -14.58 -21.83
CA ARG A 137 5.41 -15.65 -21.31
C ARG A 137 5.04 -16.77 -22.30
N ILE A 138 5.28 -16.58 -23.58
CA ILE A 138 4.96 -17.53 -24.64
C ILE A 138 6.22 -18.17 -25.20
N ARG A 139 6.07 -19.29 -25.91
CA ARG A 139 7.20 -19.96 -26.57
C ARG A 139 7.69 -19.13 -27.77
N PRO A 140 8.98 -19.21 -28.14
CA PRO A 140 9.54 -18.46 -29.27
C PRO A 140 8.78 -18.69 -30.59
N GLU A 141 8.31 -19.92 -30.84
CA GLU A 141 7.56 -20.27 -32.05
C GLU A 141 6.20 -19.57 -32.09
N SER A 142 5.54 -19.43 -30.94
CA SER A 142 4.28 -18.69 -30.82
C SER A 142 4.50 -17.17 -30.87
N ALA A 143 5.61 -16.67 -30.31
CA ALA A 143 5.98 -15.25 -30.35
C ALA A 143 6.31 -14.76 -31.76
N ALA A 144 6.79 -15.64 -32.63
CA ALA A 144 7.17 -15.31 -34.00
C ALA A 144 5.97 -15.02 -34.93
N VAL A 145 4.74 -15.34 -34.51
CA VAL A 145 3.53 -15.07 -35.30
C VAL A 145 3.25 -13.57 -35.33
N GLN A 146 3.08 -13.02 -36.53
CA GLN A 146 2.91 -11.59 -36.76
C GLN A 146 1.58 -11.24 -37.42
N ILE A 147 1.03 -10.08 -37.02
CA ILE A 147 -0.07 -9.39 -37.67
C ILE A 147 0.44 -7.99 -38.02
N ALA A 148 0.37 -7.62 -39.31
CA ALA A 148 0.89 -6.34 -39.82
C ALA A 148 2.34 -6.01 -39.38
N LYS A 149 3.23 -7.01 -39.44
CA LYS A 149 4.65 -6.93 -39.05
C LYS A 149 4.89 -6.70 -37.55
N LYS A 150 3.86 -6.75 -36.71
CA LYS A 150 3.98 -6.76 -35.25
C LYS A 150 3.68 -8.15 -34.70
N THR A 151 4.48 -8.59 -33.74
CA THR A 151 4.29 -9.84 -33.00
C THR A 151 3.26 -9.65 -31.87
N LEU A 152 2.68 -10.75 -31.37
CA LEU A 152 1.77 -10.67 -30.22
C LEU A 152 2.42 -10.00 -28.98
N PRO A 153 3.67 -10.33 -28.58
CA PRO A 153 4.33 -9.63 -27.49
C PRO A 153 4.53 -8.13 -27.71
N GLU A 154 4.77 -7.69 -28.94
CA GLU A 154 4.86 -6.26 -29.24
C GLU A 154 3.50 -5.58 -29.04
N LEU A 155 2.44 -6.16 -29.60
CA LEU A 155 1.08 -5.62 -29.48
C LEU A 155 0.61 -5.51 -28.01
N VAL A 156 0.85 -6.51 -27.18
CA VAL A 156 0.38 -6.49 -25.77
C VAL A 156 1.23 -5.59 -24.86
N ASN A 157 2.43 -5.22 -25.28
CA ASN A 157 3.31 -4.31 -24.52
C ASN A 157 3.12 -2.84 -24.92
N GLU A 158 2.43 -2.58 -26.04
CA GLU A 158 2.04 -1.22 -26.41
C GLU A 158 0.97 -0.67 -25.45
N PRO A 159 0.99 0.65 -25.19
CA PRO A 159 -0.11 1.32 -24.52
C PRO A 159 -1.45 1.06 -25.24
N VAL A 160 -2.51 0.87 -24.46
CA VAL A 160 -3.86 0.54 -24.96
C VAL A 160 -4.39 1.57 -25.94
N ASP A 161 -4.09 2.87 -25.74
CA ASP A 161 -4.48 3.94 -26.65
C ASP A 161 -3.83 3.84 -28.03
N ARG A 162 -2.54 3.52 -28.09
CA ARG A 162 -1.79 3.27 -29.33
C ARG A 162 -2.25 1.98 -30.00
N LEU A 163 -2.41 0.91 -29.21
CA LEU A 163 -2.91 -0.37 -29.72
C LEU A 163 -4.31 -0.22 -30.34
N LEU A 164 -5.18 0.58 -29.72
CA LEU A 164 -6.50 0.90 -30.27
C LEU A 164 -6.37 1.62 -31.62
N ALA A 165 -5.50 2.64 -31.73
CA ALA A 165 -5.28 3.36 -32.98
C ALA A 165 -4.72 2.46 -34.09
N ASP A 166 -3.77 1.59 -33.75
CA ASP A 166 -3.13 0.67 -34.68
C ASP A 166 -4.10 -0.41 -35.17
N LEU A 167 -4.91 -1.00 -34.28
CA LEU A 167 -5.91 -2.00 -34.67
C LEU A 167 -7.11 -1.39 -35.39
N SER A 168 -7.49 -0.15 -35.09
CA SER A 168 -8.58 0.54 -35.79
C SER A 168 -8.22 0.94 -37.21
N SER A 169 -6.93 1.18 -37.48
CA SER A 169 -6.42 1.51 -38.82
C SER A 169 -5.94 0.27 -39.60
N LEU A 170 -6.00 -0.92 -39.00
CA LEU A 170 -5.51 -2.16 -39.60
C LEU A 170 -6.43 -2.64 -40.74
N ALA A 171 -5.93 -2.54 -41.97
CA ALA A 171 -6.59 -3.11 -43.14
C ALA A 171 -5.96 -4.45 -43.53
N LEU A 172 -6.74 -5.54 -43.47
CA LEU A 172 -6.32 -6.88 -43.88
C LEU A 172 -6.92 -7.23 -45.26
N PRO A 173 -6.11 -7.62 -46.26
CA PRO A 173 -6.60 -7.89 -47.61
C PRO A 173 -7.35 -9.23 -47.72
N GLY A 174 -8.35 -9.25 -48.61
CA GLY A 174 -9.08 -10.46 -49.01
C GLY A 174 -9.78 -11.19 -47.86
N ASN A 175 -9.75 -12.52 -47.88
CA ASN A 175 -10.45 -13.37 -46.92
C ASN A 175 -10.01 -13.14 -45.46
N ARG A 176 -8.78 -12.67 -45.23
CA ARG A 176 -8.28 -12.38 -43.87
C ARG A 176 -9.09 -11.27 -43.21
N GLY A 177 -9.42 -10.22 -43.95
CA GLY A 177 -10.24 -9.11 -43.45
C GLY A 177 -11.66 -9.55 -43.13
N VAL A 178 -12.27 -10.39 -43.97
CA VAL A 178 -13.61 -10.93 -43.74
C VAL A 178 -13.67 -11.73 -42.45
N ILE A 179 -12.73 -12.66 -42.25
CA ILE A 179 -12.67 -13.51 -41.05
C ILE A 179 -12.40 -12.68 -39.79
N ALA A 180 -11.47 -11.71 -39.88
CA ALA A 180 -11.06 -10.91 -38.73
C ALA A 180 -12.04 -9.78 -38.38
N SER A 181 -12.96 -9.40 -39.28
CA SER A 181 -13.81 -8.21 -39.12
C SER A 181 -14.57 -8.14 -37.79
N GLN A 182 -15.28 -9.21 -37.42
CA GLN A 182 -16.02 -9.27 -36.15
C GLN A 182 -15.08 -9.29 -34.94
N LEU A 183 -13.95 -10.02 -35.02
CA LEU A 183 -12.95 -10.07 -33.95
C LEU A 183 -12.29 -8.71 -33.72
N LEU A 184 -11.94 -8.00 -34.79
CA LEU A 184 -11.37 -6.65 -34.70
C LEU A 184 -12.37 -5.67 -34.12
N LYS A 185 -13.65 -5.75 -34.49
CA LYS A 185 -14.71 -4.93 -33.90
C LYS A 185 -14.83 -5.17 -32.39
N GLU A 186 -14.80 -6.43 -31.95
CA GLU A 186 -14.87 -6.79 -30.53
C GLU A 186 -13.63 -6.32 -29.75
N ILE A 187 -12.43 -6.54 -30.29
CA ILE A 187 -11.17 -6.13 -29.65
C ILE A 187 -11.09 -4.61 -29.54
N THR A 188 -11.35 -3.88 -30.63
CA THR A 188 -11.31 -2.41 -30.64
C THR A 188 -12.39 -1.82 -29.72
N GLY A 189 -13.58 -2.42 -29.65
CA GLY A 189 -14.61 -2.04 -28.68
C GLY A 189 -14.12 -2.15 -27.24
N ARG A 190 -13.53 -3.28 -26.85
CA ARG A 190 -12.98 -3.48 -25.49
C ARG A 190 -11.82 -2.54 -25.16
N LEU A 191 -10.92 -2.31 -26.11
CA LEU A 191 -9.81 -1.36 -25.94
C LEU A 191 -10.33 0.07 -25.78
N LYS A 192 -11.35 0.45 -26.55
CA LYS A 192 -12.01 1.75 -26.42
C LYS A 192 -12.58 1.95 -25.01
N PHE A 193 -13.28 0.96 -24.45
CA PHE A 193 -13.79 1.08 -23.09
C PHE A 193 -12.68 1.27 -22.05
N LEU A 194 -11.53 0.61 -22.20
CA LEU A 194 -10.36 0.85 -21.33
C LEU A 194 -9.83 2.29 -21.46
N VAL A 195 -9.81 2.86 -22.66
CA VAL A 195 -9.43 4.26 -22.88
C VAL A 195 -10.46 5.23 -22.28
N ASP A 196 -11.75 4.94 -22.43
CA ASP A 196 -12.86 5.77 -21.93
C ASP A 196 -12.84 5.86 -20.40
N VAL A 197 -12.47 4.78 -19.70
CA VAL A 197 -12.26 4.79 -18.23
C VAL A 197 -10.88 5.31 -17.81
N GLY A 198 -10.08 5.88 -18.73
CA GLY A 198 -8.81 6.53 -18.42
C GLY A 198 -7.62 5.57 -18.22
N LEU A 199 -7.70 4.32 -18.70
CA LEU A 199 -6.64 3.31 -18.59
C LEU A 199 -5.82 3.14 -19.89
N GLY A 200 -5.91 4.12 -20.80
CA GLY A 200 -5.20 4.07 -22.10
C GLY A 200 -3.68 3.96 -21.99
N TYR A 201 -3.09 4.43 -20.89
CA TYR A 201 -1.64 4.39 -20.65
C TYR A 201 -1.10 3.01 -20.24
N LEU A 202 -2.00 2.07 -19.87
CA LEU A 202 -1.62 0.71 -19.50
C LEU A 202 -1.27 -0.11 -20.74
N ASN A 203 -0.45 -1.14 -20.54
CA ASN A 203 -0.29 -2.21 -21.51
C ASN A 203 -1.03 -3.48 -21.03
N LEU A 204 -1.37 -4.36 -21.96
CA LEU A 204 -2.13 -5.59 -21.67
C LEU A 204 -1.27 -6.66 -20.96
N SER A 205 0.05 -6.54 -21.02
CA SER A 205 0.98 -7.45 -20.36
C SER A 205 1.17 -7.16 -18.85
N ARG A 206 0.76 -5.98 -18.36
CA ARG A 206 0.89 -5.55 -16.97
C ARG A 206 0.30 -6.58 -16.02
N SER A 207 1.03 -6.90 -14.95
CA SER A 207 0.56 -7.84 -13.94
C SER A 207 -0.63 -7.25 -13.17
N GLY A 208 -1.71 -8.03 -13.02
CA GLY A 208 -2.87 -7.62 -12.21
C GLY A 208 -2.53 -7.31 -10.75
N GLN A 209 -1.45 -7.90 -10.22
CA GLN A 209 -0.98 -7.62 -8.84
C GLN A 209 -0.31 -6.24 -8.70
N SER A 210 0.13 -5.64 -9.80
CA SER A 210 0.79 -4.32 -9.83
C SER A 210 -0.20 -3.17 -10.05
N LEU A 211 -1.48 -3.48 -10.21
CA LEU A 211 -2.53 -2.48 -10.40
C LEU A 211 -2.93 -1.90 -9.05
N SER A 212 -3.18 -0.60 -9.02
CA SER A 212 -3.87 0.08 -7.92
C SER A 212 -5.32 -0.41 -7.80
N GLY A 213 -5.94 -0.17 -6.64
CA GLY A 213 -7.35 -0.49 -6.41
C GLY A 213 -8.27 0.15 -7.45
N GLY A 214 -8.06 1.46 -7.72
CA GLY A 214 -8.81 2.19 -8.74
C GLY A 214 -8.58 1.67 -10.17
N GLU A 215 -7.34 1.32 -10.54
CA GLU A 215 -7.07 0.69 -11.85
C GLU A 215 -7.81 -0.64 -11.99
N ALA A 216 -7.74 -1.52 -10.98
CA ALA A 216 -8.42 -2.82 -11.01
C ALA A 216 -9.96 -2.68 -11.08
N GLN A 217 -10.52 -1.73 -10.33
CA GLN A 217 -11.95 -1.42 -10.36
C GLN A 217 -12.39 -0.91 -11.73
N ARG A 218 -11.62 0.00 -12.36
CA ARG A 218 -11.94 0.54 -13.69
C ARG A 218 -11.81 -0.51 -14.79
N ILE A 219 -10.86 -1.45 -14.69
CA ILE A 219 -10.81 -2.61 -15.60
C ILE A 219 -12.10 -3.43 -15.48
N ARG A 220 -12.57 -3.66 -14.25
CA ARG A 220 -13.83 -4.38 -14.01
C ARG A 220 -15.02 -3.61 -14.63
N LEU A 221 -15.08 -2.30 -14.44
CA LEU A 221 -16.11 -1.44 -15.05
C LEU A 221 -16.09 -1.52 -16.58
N ALA A 222 -14.93 -1.36 -17.21
CA ALA A 222 -14.79 -1.46 -18.67
C ALA A 222 -15.25 -2.84 -19.20
N SER A 223 -14.94 -3.92 -18.49
CA SER A 223 -15.40 -5.27 -18.81
C SER A 223 -16.93 -5.40 -18.74
N GLN A 224 -17.57 -4.77 -17.74
CA GLN A 224 -19.02 -4.76 -17.60
C GLN A 224 -19.72 -3.94 -18.69
N VAL A 225 -19.21 -2.74 -19.00
CA VAL A 225 -19.75 -1.90 -20.07
C VAL A 225 -19.71 -2.63 -21.42
N GLY A 226 -18.60 -3.32 -21.71
CA GLY A 226 -18.47 -4.11 -22.94
C GLY A 226 -19.33 -5.37 -23.00
N SER A 227 -20.00 -5.74 -21.91
CA SER A 227 -20.93 -6.88 -21.91
C SER A 227 -22.32 -6.51 -22.44
N GLU A 228 -22.61 -5.21 -22.62
CA GLU A 228 -23.89 -4.66 -23.13
C GLU A 228 -25.14 -5.27 -22.45
N LEU A 229 -25.04 -5.62 -21.17
CA LEU A 229 -26.16 -6.17 -20.41
C LEU A 229 -27.22 -5.07 -20.19
N THR A 230 -28.49 -5.48 -20.17
CA THR A 230 -29.65 -4.60 -19.91
C THR A 230 -30.45 -5.12 -18.71
N GLY A 231 -31.13 -4.24 -17.99
CA GLY A 231 -31.91 -4.61 -16.80
C GLY A 231 -31.07 -5.02 -15.58
N VAL A 232 -29.79 -4.64 -15.55
CA VAL A 232 -28.88 -4.92 -14.44
C VAL A 232 -28.85 -3.74 -13.46
N LEU A 233 -28.80 -4.04 -12.16
CA LEU A 233 -28.47 -3.07 -11.11
C LEU A 233 -26.97 -3.12 -10.84
N TYR A 234 -26.25 -2.10 -11.30
CA TYR A 234 -24.83 -1.92 -10.99
C TYR A 234 -24.69 -1.14 -9.68
N ILE A 235 -23.99 -1.72 -8.71
CA ILE A 235 -23.63 -1.06 -7.46
C ILE A 235 -22.13 -0.82 -7.49
N LEU A 236 -21.73 0.46 -7.54
CA LEU A 236 -20.34 0.88 -7.60
C LEU A 236 -19.96 1.61 -6.31
N ASP A 237 -18.82 1.23 -5.76
CA ASP A 237 -18.26 1.82 -4.55
C ASP A 237 -17.11 2.75 -4.94
N GLU A 238 -17.35 4.06 -4.94
CA GLU A 238 -16.37 5.13 -5.21
C GLU A 238 -15.51 4.93 -6.49
N PRO A 239 -16.13 4.89 -7.68
CA PRO A 239 -15.40 4.66 -8.93
C PRO A 239 -14.41 5.79 -9.29
N SER A 240 -14.50 6.97 -8.66
CA SER A 240 -13.55 8.09 -8.86
C SER A 240 -12.22 7.92 -8.11
N ILE A 241 -12.04 6.89 -7.29
CA ILE A 241 -10.80 6.67 -6.52
C ILE A 241 -9.55 6.69 -7.42
N GLY A 242 -8.56 7.49 -7.01
CA GLY A 242 -7.27 7.61 -7.69
C GLY A 242 -7.36 8.17 -9.11
N LEU A 243 -8.48 8.82 -9.47
CA LEU A 243 -8.62 9.56 -10.72
C LEU A 243 -8.25 11.02 -10.52
N HIS A 244 -7.56 11.55 -11.53
CA HIS A 244 -7.36 12.99 -11.63
C HIS A 244 -8.68 13.67 -12.03
N PRO A 245 -9.00 14.89 -11.53
CA PRO A 245 -10.27 15.58 -11.84
C PRO A 245 -10.62 15.67 -13.34
N ARG A 246 -9.59 15.78 -14.19
CA ARG A 246 -9.73 15.72 -15.66
C ARG A 246 -10.44 14.45 -16.16
N ASP A 247 -10.11 13.31 -15.57
CA ASP A 247 -10.57 12.00 -16.04
C ASP A 247 -11.92 11.61 -15.42
N THR A 248 -12.32 12.26 -14.32
CA THR A 248 -13.65 12.10 -13.69
C THR A 248 -14.79 12.32 -14.69
N GLN A 249 -14.68 13.33 -15.56
CA GLN A 249 -15.72 13.61 -16.56
C GLN A 249 -15.90 12.47 -17.58
N ARG A 250 -14.82 11.76 -17.92
CA ARG A 250 -14.88 10.58 -18.82
C ARG A 250 -15.57 9.40 -18.15
N LEU A 251 -15.27 9.18 -16.87
CA LEU A 251 -15.97 8.19 -16.05
C LEU A 251 -17.47 8.49 -15.98
N LEU A 252 -17.86 9.73 -15.69
CA LEU A 252 -19.27 10.14 -15.64
C LEU A 252 -20.00 9.89 -16.96
N THR A 253 -19.35 10.18 -18.08
CA THR A 253 -19.90 9.90 -19.41
C THR A 253 -20.16 8.40 -19.60
N THR A 254 -19.22 7.57 -19.14
CA THR A 254 -19.33 6.10 -19.20
C THR A 254 -20.46 5.57 -18.30
N LEU A 255 -20.60 6.11 -17.09
CA LEU A 255 -21.68 5.74 -16.16
C LEU A 255 -23.06 6.13 -16.69
N LYS A 256 -23.18 7.32 -17.29
CA LYS A 256 -24.42 7.75 -17.97
C LYS A 256 -24.75 6.83 -19.14
N HIS A 257 -23.75 6.46 -19.95
CA HIS A 257 -23.96 5.50 -21.03
C HIS A 257 -24.46 4.14 -20.49
N LEU A 258 -23.87 3.62 -19.41
CA LEU A 258 -24.30 2.37 -18.79
C LEU A 258 -25.77 2.42 -18.34
N ARG A 259 -26.18 3.54 -17.76
CA ARG A 259 -27.59 3.83 -17.40
C ARG A 259 -28.48 3.88 -18.64
N ASP A 260 -28.07 4.62 -19.67
CA ASP A 260 -28.86 4.88 -20.87
C ASP A 260 -29.08 3.62 -21.74
N ILE A 261 -28.22 2.61 -21.63
CA ILE A 261 -28.42 1.28 -22.22
C ILE A 261 -29.64 0.55 -21.60
N GLY A 262 -30.17 1.02 -20.47
CA GLY A 262 -31.32 0.43 -19.78
C GLY A 262 -30.95 -0.28 -18.49
N ASN A 263 -29.91 0.20 -17.80
CA ASN A 263 -29.50 -0.30 -16.49
C ASN A 263 -29.76 0.72 -15.39
N SER A 264 -29.82 0.23 -14.14
CA SER A 264 -29.81 1.09 -12.96
C SER A 264 -28.38 1.16 -12.41
N VAL A 265 -27.88 2.36 -12.15
CA VAL A 265 -26.50 2.58 -11.70
C VAL A 265 -26.55 3.28 -10.34
N LEU A 266 -26.28 2.52 -9.28
CA LEU A 266 -26.17 3.01 -7.91
C LEU A 266 -24.70 3.23 -7.58
N VAL A 267 -24.33 4.46 -7.25
CA VAL A 267 -22.94 4.85 -6.99
C VAL A 267 -22.84 5.43 -5.58
N VAL A 268 -21.95 4.87 -4.77
CA VAL A 268 -21.50 5.48 -3.51
C VAL A 268 -20.34 6.41 -3.86
N GLU A 269 -20.48 7.70 -3.60
CA GLU A 269 -19.47 8.69 -3.97
C GLU A 269 -19.37 9.86 -2.98
N HIS A 270 -18.22 10.51 -3.02
CA HIS A 270 -17.92 11.72 -2.28
C HIS A 270 -17.43 12.85 -3.20
N ASP A 271 -17.16 12.56 -4.47
CA ASP A 271 -16.74 13.55 -5.46
C ASP A 271 -17.87 14.54 -5.82
N ALA A 272 -17.55 15.83 -5.81
CA ALA A 272 -18.52 16.89 -6.00
C ALA A 272 -19.11 16.93 -7.43
N ASP A 273 -18.31 16.61 -8.44
CA ASP A 273 -18.76 16.60 -9.84
C ASP A 273 -19.73 15.43 -10.07
N THR A 274 -19.41 14.27 -9.49
CA THR A 274 -20.26 13.09 -9.55
C THR A 274 -21.60 13.33 -8.87
N ILE A 275 -21.59 13.87 -7.64
CA ILE A 275 -22.81 14.23 -6.90
C ILE A 275 -23.67 15.20 -7.71
N ARG A 276 -23.07 16.25 -8.29
CA ARG A 276 -23.81 17.24 -9.10
C ARG A 276 -24.39 16.66 -10.39
N SER A 277 -23.81 15.60 -10.92
CA SER A 277 -24.21 15.00 -12.19
C SER A 277 -25.29 13.92 -12.06
N ALA A 278 -25.60 13.49 -10.84
CA ALA A 278 -26.52 12.41 -10.55
C ALA A 278 -27.98 12.81 -10.81
N ASP A 279 -28.78 11.86 -11.32
CA ASP A 279 -30.21 12.08 -11.56
C ASP A 279 -31.03 12.08 -10.26
N HIS A 280 -30.55 11.32 -9.27
CA HIS A 280 -31.16 11.19 -7.96
C HIS A 280 -30.08 10.96 -6.91
N LEU A 281 -30.19 11.68 -5.79
CA LEU A 281 -29.26 11.64 -4.67
C LEU A 281 -29.96 11.17 -3.41
N VAL A 282 -29.22 10.41 -2.61
CA VAL A 282 -29.62 9.97 -1.26
C VAL A 282 -28.46 10.26 -0.33
N ASP A 283 -28.65 11.19 0.61
CA ASP A 283 -27.64 11.56 1.59
C ASP A 283 -27.92 10.84 2.91
N PHE A 284 -26.90 10.16 3.43
CA PHE A 284 -26.96 9.46 4.71
C PHE A 284 -26.26 10.28 5.79
N GLY A 285 -26.85 10.35 6.98
CA GLY A 285 -26.28 11.15 8.05
C GLY A 285 -27.10 11.08 9.34
N PRO A 286 -27.03 12.11 10.20
CA PRO A 286 -26.16 13.30 10.09
C PRO A 286 -24.71 13.05 10.52
N LYS A 287 -24.40 11.89 11.14
CA LYS A 287 -23.06 11.51 11.61
C LYS A 287 -22.71 10.08 11.17
N ALA A 288 -21.49 9.63 11.48
CA ALA A 288 -21.02 8.28 11.19
C ALA A 288 -21.35 7.27 12.32
N GLY A 289 -21.31 5.98 11.98
CA GLY A 289 -21.53 4.87 12.90
C GLY A 289 -22.92 4.85 13.52
N ILE A 290 -23.01 4.60 14.84
CA ILE A 290 -24.28 4.48 15.57
C ILE A 290 -25.13 5.76 15.59
N HIS A 291 -24.54 6.90 15.22
CA HIS A 291 -25.21 8.20 15.14
C HIS A 291 -25.61 8.58 13.71
N GLY A 292 -25.48 7.64 12.77
CA GLY A 292 -25.90 7.76 11.38
C GLY A 292 -26.90 6.69 10.99
N GLY A 293 -26.95 6.38 9.69
CA GLY A 293 -27.85 5.36 9.15
C GLY A 293 -29.25 5.86 8.82
N GLU A 294 -29.49 7.17 8.94
CA GLU A 294 -30.73 7.82 8.56
C GLU A 294 -30.55 8.53 7.21
N VAL A 295 -31.60 8.56 6.39
CA VAL A 295 -31.65 9.36 5.16
C VAL A 295 -31.99 10.80 5.55
N VAL A 296 -31.01 11.71 5.43
CA VAL A 296 -31.15 13.12 5.85
C VAL A 296 -31.67 14.02 4.73
N ALA A 297 -31.49 13.60 3.48
CA ALA A 297 -32.04 14.23 2.30
C ALA A 297 -32.11 13.23 1.15
N GLN A 298 -33.12 13.35 0.29
CA GLN A 298 -33.18 12.63 -0.99
C GLN A 298 -33.79 13.54 -2.06
N GLY A 299 -33.39 13.37 -3.32
CA GLY A 299 -33.91 14.16 -4.43
C GLY A 299 -32.81 14.65 -5.36
N GLN A 300 -32.87 15.93 -5.74
CA GLN A 300 -31.83 16.59 -6.52
C GLN A 300 -30.83 17.34 -5.62
N VAL A 301 -29.77 17.87 -6.22
CA VAL A 301 -28.70 18.60 -5.50
C VAL A 301 -29.27 19.76 -4.68
N GLU A 302 -30.27 20.44 -5.21
CA GLU A 302 -30.96 21.56 -4.57
C GLU A 302 -31.70 21.13 -3.30
N ASP A 303 -32.24 19.90 -3.27
CA ASP A 303 -32.93 19.37 -2.09
C ASP A 303 -31.95 19.07 -0.96
N LEU A 304 -30.76 18.57 -1.30
CA LEU A 304 -29.66 18.39 -0.33
C LEU A 304 -29.19 19.74 0.22
N ILE A 305 -29.00 20.74 -0.63
CA ILE A 305 -28.59 22.10 -0.23
C ILE A 305 -29.60 22.75 0.72
N ARG A 306 -30.90 22.51 0.52
CA ARG A 306 -31.97 23.03 1.38
C ARG A 306 -32.06 22.33 2.74
N SER A 307 -31.59 21.08 2.84
CA SER A 307 -31.63 20.33 4.09
C SER A 307 -30.55 20.82 5.06
N GLU A 308 -30.96 21.35 6.20
CA GLU A 308 -30.04 21.75 7.28
C GLU A 308 -29.31 20.56 7.91
N LEU A 309 -29.87 19.34 7.80
CA LEU A 309 -29.27 18.12 8.32
C LEU A 309 -28.21 17.52 7.38
N SER A 310 -28.24 17.90 6.09
CA SER A 310 -27.28 17.41 5.09
C SER A 310 -25.94 18.14 5.23
N VAL A 311 -24.95 17.45 5.80
CA VAL A 311 -23.57 17.96 5.84
C VAL A 311 -23.04 18.12 4.42
N THR A 312 -23.35 17.18 3.54
CA THR A 312 -23.01 17.20 2.11
C THR A 312 -23.57 18.45 1.43
N GLY A 313 -24.85 18.74 1.62
CA GLY A 313 -25.52 19.95 1.11
C GLY A 313 -24.87 21.25 1.59
N GLN A 314 -24.47 21.32 2.86
CA GLN A 314 -23.77 22.48 3.42
C GLN A 314 -22.40 22.72 2.77
N TRP A 315 -21.68 21.67 2.39
CA TRP A 315 -20.42 21.77 1.64
C TRP A 315 -20.67 22.21 0.20
N LEU A 316 -21.65 21.63 -0.48
CA LEU A 316 -22.00 21.98 -1.87
C LEU A 316 -22.51 23.42 -2.00
N ALA A 317 -23.24 23.90 -1.01
CA ALA A 317 -23.71 25.29 -0.91
C ALA A 317 -22.59 26.28 -0.56
N GLY A 318 -21.43 25.80 -0.09
CA GLY A 318 -20.33 26.63 0.39
C GLY A 318 -20.56 27.28 1.77
N HIS A 319 -21.57 26.83 2.53
CA HIS A 319 -21.77 27.21 3.93
C HIS A 319 -20.62 26.71 4.81
N ARG A 320 -20.11 25.51 4.51
CA ARG A 320 -18.83 25.02 5.03
C ARG A 320 -17.73 25.26 4.01
N LYS A 321 -16.55 25.61 4.49
CA LYS A 321 -15.36 25.86 3.66
C LYS A 321 -14.15 25.21 4.27
N MET A 322 -13.22 24.79 3.42
CA MET A 322 -11.93 24.35 3.91
C MET A 322 -11.18 25.51 4.56
N PRO A 323 -10.43 25.24 5.65
CA PRO A 323 -9.60 26.25 6.27
C PRO A 323 -8.56 26.72 5.25
N LYS A 324 -8.65 27.99 4.84
CA LYS A 324 -7.61 28.62 4.03
C LYS A 324 -6.42 28.96 4.92
N ARG A 325 -5.24 28.44 4.59
CA ARG A 325 -4.00 28.88 5.22
C ARG A 325 -3.48 30.09 4.47
N CYS A 326 -3.33 31.21 5.17
CA CYS A 326 -2.90 32.47 4.56
C CYS A 326 -1.37 32.60 4.44
N THR A 327 -0.59 31.73 5.09
CA THR A 327 0.87 31.80 5.13
C THR A 327 1.49 30.43 4.88
N LEU A 328 2.35 30.35 3.87
CA LEU A 328 3.18 29.18 3.58
C LEU A 328 4.23 29.02 4.67
N ARG A 329 4.53 27.78 5.06
CA ARG A 329 5.65 27.48 5.96
C ARG A 329 6.98 27.61 5.23
N THR A 330 8.01 28.04 5.95
CA THR A 330 9.38 28.06 5.43
C THR A 330 10.02 26.68 5.61
N PRO A 331 10.58 26.06 4.56
CA PRO A 331 11.27 24.78 4.68
C PRO A 331 12.46 24.87 5.63
N SER A 332 12.64 23.85 6.48
CA SER A 332 13.80 23.74 7.38
C SER A 332 15.06 23.29 6.64
N SER A 333 14.87 22.44 5.64
CA SER A 333 15.89 21.83 4.80
C SER A 333 15.20 21.23 3.57
N HIS A 334 15.96 20.60 2.69
CA HIS A 334 15.43 19.96 1.50
C HIS A 334 16.02 18.56 1.31
N LEU A 335 15.18 17.65 0.78
CA LEU A 335 15.59 16.33 0.31
C LEU A 335 15.65 16.37 -1.21
N LYS A 336 16.84 16.17 -1.79
CA LYS A 336 17.04 16.19 -3.25
C LYS A 336 17.17 14.78 -3.78
N ILE A 337 16.32 14.44 -4.75
CA ILE A 337 16.37 13.20 -5.51
C ILE A 337 16.97 13.53 -6.87
N VAL A 338 18.07 12.89 -7.24
CA VAL A 338 18.79 13.17 -8.49
C VAL A 338 18.68 11.99 -9.46
N GLY A 339 18.34 12.27 -10.71
CA GLY A 339 18.33 11.33 -11.83
C GLY A 339 17.37 10.16 -11.65
N ALA A 340 16.18 10.39 -11.10
CA ALA A 340 15.16 9.36 -10.88
C ALA A 340 14.63 8.82 -12.21
N ARG A 341 14.86 7.53 -12.47
CA ARG A 341 14.66 6.88 -13.78
C ARG A 341 14.00 5.50 -13.70
N GLU A 342 13.37 5.19 -12.57
CA GLU A 342 12.61 3.95 -12.42
C GLU A 342 11.33 3.99 -13.26
N HIS A 343 10.98 2.86 -13.88
CA HIS A 343 9.83 2.72 -14.78
C HIS A 343 9.74 3.80 -15.87
N ASN A 344 8.76 4.70 -15.78
CA ASN A 344 8.51 5.73 -16.77
C ASN A 344 9.13 7.09 -16.42
N LEU A 345 9.81 7.23 -15.28
CA LEU A 345 10.48 8.47 -14.89
C LEU A 345 11.65 8.78 -15.83
N ARG A 346 11.81 10.04 -16.25
CA ARG A 346 12.76 10.43 -17.30
C ARG A 346 14.10 10.97 -16.78
N GLY A 347 14.61 10.41 -15.69
CA GLY A 347 15.85 10.90 -15.07
C GLY A 347 15.65 12.25 -14.40
N ILE A 348 14.52 12.45 -13.72
CA ILE A 348 14.13 13.74 -13.15
C ILE A 348 14.88 14.04 -11.85
N ASP A 349 15.15 15.33 -11.65
CA ASP A 349 15.64 15.87 -10.38
C ASP A 349 14.49 16.54 -9.63
N VAL A 350 14.28 16.16 -8.36
CA VAL A 350 13.16 16.64 -7.54
C VAL A 350 13.66 17.07 -6.17
N GLU A 351 13.22 18.23 -5.71
CA GLU A 351 13.55 18.77 -4.39
C GLU A 351 12.29 18.85 -3.51
N LEU A 352 12.29 18.08 -2.41
CA LEU A 352 11.20 18.03 -1.44
C LEU A 352 11.52 18.91 -0.22
N ALA A 353 10.65 19.86 0.08
CA ALA A 353 10.73 20.71 1.26
C ALA A 353 10.50 19.90 2.54
N LEU A 354 11.45 19.97 3.48
CA LEU A 354 11.33 19.39 4.81
C LEU A 354 10.78 20.43 5.81
N GLY A 355 10.07 19.95 6.84
CA GLY A 355 9.33 20.78 7.79
C GLY A 355 8.04 21.38 7.22
N CYS A 356 7.57 20.87 6.08
CA CYS A 356 6.42 21.37 5.33
C CYS A 356 5.43 20.25 5.00
N LEU A 357 4.22 20.64 4.56
CA LEU A 357 3.27 19.76 3.88
C LEU A 357 3.55 19.79 2.39
N THR A 358 4.14 18.73 1.86
CA THR A 358 4.46 18.57 0.44
C THR A 358 3.50 17.59 -0.20
N VAL A 359 2.85 17.98 -1.30
CA VAL A 359 1.91 17.13 -2.04
C VAL A 359 2.50 16.78 -3.41
N VAL A 360 2.59 15.50 -3.71
CA VAL A 360 2.92 14.97 -5.03
C VAL A 360 1.63 14.65 -5.76
N THR A 361 1.44 15.28 -6.91
CA THR A 361 0.21 15.19 -7.71
C THR A 361 0.54 15.01 -9.19
N GLY A 362 -0.49 14.99 -10.03
CA GLY A 362 -0.41 14.67 -11.45
C GLY A 362 -1.32 13.50 -11.84
N VAL A 363 -1.50 13.29 -13.15
CA VAL A 363 -2.46 12.30 -13.69
C VAL A 363 -2.11 10.85 -13.29
N SER A 364 -3.09 9.94 -13.38
CA SER A 364 -2.88 8.51 -13.10
C SER A 364 -1.83 7.94 -14.07
N GLY A 365 -0.86 7.18 -13.54
CA GLY A 365 0.27 6.67 -14.33
C GLY A 365 1.41 7.67 -14.58
N ALA A 366 1.38 8.90 -14.04
CA ALA A 366 2.45 9.89 -14.23
C ALA A 366 3.79 9.53 -13.53
N GLY A 367 3.80 8.55 -12.62
CA GLY A 367 5.01 8.12 -11.90
C GLY A 367 5.09 8.52 -10.42
N LYS A 368 4.00 9.03 -9.82
CA LYS A 368 3.94 9.47 -8.41
C LYS A 368 4.38 8.38 -7.42
N SER A 369 3.74 7.22 -7.46
CA SER A 369 4.07 6.08 -6.59
C SER A 369 5.45 5.51 -6.91
N THR A 370 5.90 5.56 -8.17
CA THR A 370 7.26 5.16 -8.56
C THR A 370 8.31 6.04 -7.88
N LEU A 371 8.13 7.36 -7.92
CA LEU A 371 9.04 8.31 -7.29
C LEU A 371 9.04 8.14 -5.75
N ILE A 372 7.87 8.13 -5.13
CA ILE A 372 7.77 8.16 -3.67
C ILE A 372 7.94 6.77 -3.04
N ASN A 373 7.09 5.82 -3.42
CA ASN A 373 7.10 4.48 -2.82
C ASN A 373 8.18 3.57 -3.41
N GLY A 374 8.61 3.82 -4.66
CA GLY A 374 9.64 3.05 -5.35
C GLY A 374 11.08 3.54 -5.10
N ILE A 375 11.29 4.85 -4.94
CA ILE A 375 12.64 5.44 -4.77
C ILE A 375 12.80 6.04 -3.37
N VAL A 376 12.02 7.08 -3.02
CA VAL A 376 12.24 7.88 -1.79
C VAL A 376 12.11 7.04 -0.52
N VAL A 377 10.98 6.36 -0.34
CA VAL A 377 10.70 5.59 0.89
C VAL A 377 11.70 4.44 1.08
N PRO A 378 11.98 3.57 0.08
CA PRO A 378 12.96 2.50 0.23
C PRO A 378 14.38 3.02 0.49
N ALA A 379 14.81 4.08 -0.20
CA ALA A 379 16.12 4.67 -0.02
C ALA A 379 16.33 5.20 1.41
N LEU A 380 15.35 5.97 1.92
CA LEU A 380 15.43 6.50 3.28
C LEU A 380 15.37 5.39 4.34
N LYS A 381 14.52 4.36 4.16
CA LYS A 381 14.49 3.21 5.08
C LYS A 381 15.84 2.49 5.14
N ASN A 382 16.47 2.28 3.99
CA ASN A 382 17.79 1.65 3.93
C ASN A 382 18.86 2.49 4.62
N ALA A 383 18.84 3.81 4.43
CA ALA A 383 19.76 4.73 5.08
C ALA A 383 19.57 4.75 6.62
N LEU A 384 18.33 4.70 7.12
CA LEU A 384 18.02 4.88 8.55
C LEU A 384 17.98 3.58 9.36
N HIS A 385 17.67 2.44 8.75
CA HIS A 385 17.40 1.19 9.47
C HIS A 385 18.35 0.04 9.10
N SER A 386 19.40 0.30 8.30
CA SER A 386 20.31 -0.72 7.78
C SER A 386 19.56 -1.90 7.14
N THR A 387 18.44 -1.61 6.49
CA THR A 387 17.62 -2.57 5.75
C THR A 387 18.07 -2.65 4.29
N SER A 388 17.65 -3.70 3.58
CA SER A 388 17.86 -3.85 2.13
C SER A 388 16.51 -3.99 1.42
N HIS A 389 15.76 -2.89 1.41
CA HIS A 389 14.60 -2.74 0.52
C HIS A 389 15.10 -2.48 -0.91
N PRO A 390 14.49 -3.09 -1.94
CA PRO A 390 14.80 -2.74 -3.32
C PRO A 390 14.45 -1.27 -3.56
N VAL A 391 15.39 -0.51 -4.11
CA VAL A 391 15.22 0.91 -4.44
C VAL A 391 15.20 1.04 -5.95
N GLY A 392 14.24 1.79 -6.47
CA GLY A 392 14.16 2.10 -7.90
C GLY A 392 15.40 2.84 -8.41
N ALA A 393 15.65 2.76 -9.72
CA ALA A 393 16.78 3.38 -10.37
C ALA A 393 16.80 4.91 -10.19
N HIS A 394 17.87 5.41 -9.58
CA HIS A 394 18.17 6.82 -9.38
C HIS A 394 19.69 7.02 -9.30
N GLU A 395 20.19 8.25 -9.35
CA GLU A 395 21.63 8.52 -9.19
C GLU A 395 22.03 8.61 -7.71
N ARG A 396 21.37 9.50 -6.96
CA ARG A 396 21.62 9.70 -5.52
C ARG A 396 20.47 10.44 -4.85
N ILE A 397 20.45 10.38 -3.53
CA ILE A 397 19.57 11.19 -2.69
C ILE A 397 20.42 11.97 -1.69
N GLU A 398 20.22 13.28 -1.62
CA GLU A 398 20.95 14.20 -0.74
C GLU A 398 20.00 14.83 0.29
N GLY A 399 20.49 15.10 1.51
CA GLY A 399 19.70 15.72 2.59
C GLY A 399 18.95 14.73 3.49
N GLY A 400 19.08 13.41 3.24
CA GLY A 400 18.46 12.36 4.04
C GLY A 400 18.93 12.31 5.50
N ASP A 401 20.13 12.81 5.79
CA ASP A 401 20.72 12.84 7.15
C ASP A 401 19.94 13.73 8.13
N SER A 402 19.11 14.64 7.62
CA SER A 402 18.25 15.51 8.43
C SER A 402 16.97 14.82 8.94
N ILE A 403 16.73 13.58 8.52
CA ILE A 403 15.52 12.80 8.85
C ILE A 403 15.92 11.67 9.80
N ASP A 404 15.35 11.64 11.00
CA ASP A 404 15.65 10.60 11.99
C ASP A 404 14.81 9.33 11.78
N LYS A 405 13.63 9.48 11.16
CA LYS A 405 12.64 8.41 11.02
C LYS A 405 11.72 8.66 9.84
N VAL A 406 11.44 7.59 9.07
CA VAL A 406 10.42 7.59 8.01
C VAL A 406 9.25 6.70 8.41
N ILE A 407 8.04 7.22 8.31
CA ILE A 407 6.80 6.52 8.57
C ILE A 407 5.97 6.52 7.30
N GLU A 408 5.74 5.33 6.75
CA GLU A 408 4.86 5.13 5.60
C GLU A 408 3.47 4.71 6.10
N VAL A 409 2.44 5.42 5.65
CA VAL A 409 1.03 5.16 5.93
C VAL A 409 0.34 4.76 4.62
N ASP A 410 0.52 3.49 4.24
CA ASP A 410 -0.05 2.91 3.02
C ASP A 410 -1.55 2.53 3.16
N GLN A 411 -2.19 2.19 2.04
CA GLN A 411 -3.58 1.72 2.00
C GLN A 411 -3.74 0.21 2.30
N ARG A 412 -2.65 -0.50 2.63
CA ARG A 412 -2.75 -1.96 2.85
C ARG A 412 -3.64 -2.26 4.06
N PRO A 413 -4.47 -3.31 4.03
CA PRO A 413 -5.33 -3.64 5.17
C PRO A 413 -4.48 -3.88 6.42
N ILE A 414 -4.92 -3.33 7.56
CA ILE A 414 -4.23 -3.42 8.86
C ILE A 414 -3.97 -4.87 9.27
N GLY A 415 -4.95 -5.74 8.98
CA GLY A 415 -4.87 -7.16 9.24
C GLY A 415 -5.87 -7.90 8.40
N ARG A 416 -5.51 -9.11 7.99
CA ARG A 416 -6.35 -9.99 7.17
C ARG A 416 -7.24 -10.92 8.01
N THR A 417 -7.25 -10.74 9.33
CA THR A 417 -7.96 -11.63 10.26
C THR A 417 -8.80 -10.83 11.26
N PRO A 418 -9.91 -11.40 11.76
CA PRO A 418 -10.77 -10.76 12.78
C PRO A 418 -10.08 -10.48 14.13
N ARG A 419 -8.87 -11.02 14.32
CA ARG A 419 -8.03 -10.77 15.50
C ARG A 419 -7.41 -9.39 15.51
N SER A 420 -7.26 -8.79 14.34
CA SER A 420 -6.79 -7.41 14.21
C SER A 420 -8.00 -6.50 14.34
N ASN A 421 -7.92 -5.50 15.21
CA ASN A 421 -8.97 -4.53 15.48
C ASN A 421 -8.35 -3.21 15.99
N PRO A 422 -9.13 -2.10 16.07
CA PRO A 422 -8.60 -0.83 16.56
C PRO A 422 -7.88 -0.94 17.90
N ALA A 423 -8.40 -1.73 18.84
CA ALA A 423 -7.81 -1.89 20.17
C ALA A 423 -6.42 -2.57 20.15
N THR A 424 -6.28 -3.64 19.39
CA THR A 424 -5.02 -4.40 19.28
C THR A 424 -3.99 -3.67 18.45
N TYR A 425 -4.41 -2.98 17.40
CA TYR A 425 -3.52 -2.26 16.50
C TYR A 425 -2.87 -1.05 17.20
N THR A 426 -3.67 -0.25 17.92
CA THR A 426 -3.18 0.92 18.68
C THR A 426 -2.46 0.55 19.99
N LYS A 427 -2.45 -0.73 20.37
CA LYS A 427 -1.92 -1.24 21.63
C LYS A 427 -2.64 -0.73 22.89
N VAL A 428 -3.80 -0.08 22.74
CA VAL A 428 -4.63 0.27 23.91
C VAL A 428 -5.13 -0.99 24.61
N TRP A 429 -5.34 -2.08 23.86
CA TRP A 429 -5.77 -3.37 24.41
C TRP A 429 -4.85 -3.91 25.50
N ASP A 430 -3.53 -3.74 25.38
CA ASP A 430 -2.58 -4.23 26.37
C ASP A 430 -2.75 -3.51 27.72
N LYS A 431 -3.05 -2.21 27.69
CA LYS A 431 -3.35 -1.40 28.87
C LYS A 431 -4.68 -1.80 29.50
N ILE A 432 -5.71 -2.01 28.68
CA ILE A 432 -7.04 -2.44 29.15
C ILE A 432 -6.95 -3.83 29.81
N ARG A 433 -6.27 -4.80 29.20
CA ARG A 433 -6.09 -6.13 29.80
C ARG A 433 -5.35 -6.11 31.13
N THR A 434 -4.33 -5.25 31.23
CA THR A 434 -3.59 -5.04 32.48
C THR A 434 -4.49 -4.46 33.56
N LEU A 435 -5.34 -3.51 33.20
CA LEU A 435 -6.35 -2.94 34.10
C LEU A 435 -7.33 -4.01 34.60
N PHE A 436 -7.88 -4.83 33.71
CA PHE A 436 -8.82 -5.91 34.09
C PHE A 436 -8.19 -6.95 35.01
N ALA A 437 -6.93 -7.32 34.77
CA ALA A 437 -6.17 -8.20 35.67
C ALA A 437 -5.92 -7.59 37.05
N GLY A 438 -5.97 -6.27 37.17
CA GLY A 438 -5.83 -5.55 38.43
C GLY A 438 -7.09 -5.50 39.30
N LEU A 439 -8.25 -5.89 38.77
CA LEU A 439 -9.53 -5.80 39.47
C LEU A 439 -9.66 -6.82 40.61
N PRO A 440 -10.42 -6.52 41.67
CA PRO A 440 -10.60 -7.45 42.80
C PRO A 440 -11.07 -8.84 42.38
N ASP A 441 -12.12 -8.92 41.55
CA ASP A 441 -12.67 -10.19 41.08
C ASP A 441 -11.65 -10.99 40.26
N ALA A 442 -10.84 -10.31 39.44
CA ALA A 442 -9.77 -10.94 38.68
C ALA A 442 -8.66 -11.47 39.58
N LYS A 443 -8.27 -10.71 40.61
CA LYS A 443 -7.24 -11.13 41.58
C LYS A 443 -7.68 -12.34 42.40
N VAL A 444 -8.93 -12.36 42.88
CA VAL A 444 -9.50 -13.49 43.62
C VAL A 444 -9.54 -14.75 42.75
N ALA A 445 -9.89 -14.61 41.46
CA ALA A 445 -9.91 -15.73 40.52
C ALA A 445 -8.52 -16.13 39.98
N GLY A 446 -7.44 -15.44 40.36
CA GLY A 446 -6.09 -15.70 39.87
C GLY A 446 -5.87 -15.34 38.39
N TYR A 447 -6.69 -14.42 37.84
CA TYR A 447 -6.65 -14.06 36.42
C TYR A 447 -5.59 -13.00 36.12
N ALA A 448 -4.62 -13.36 35.28
CA ALA A 448 -3.64 -12.44 34.72
C ALA A 448 -4.14 -11.79 33.41
N ALA A 449 -3.38 -10.80 32.90
CA ALA A 449 -3.70 -10.11 31.64
C ALA A 449 -3.81 -11.03 30.42
N GLY A 450 -3.22 -12.23 30.48
CA GLY A 450 -3.36 -13.29 29.47
C GLY A 450 -4.79 -13.84 29.37
N ARG A 451 -5.53 -13.93 30.49
CA ARG A 451 -6.93 -14.41 30.53
C ARG A 451 -7.85 -13.53 29.68
N PHE A 452 -7.63 -12.21 29.74
CA PHE A 452 -8.40 -11.21 28.99
C PHE A 452 -7.91 -11.03 27.53
N SER A 453 -7.06 -11.92 27.02
CA SER A 453 -6.61 -11.91 25.64
C SER A 453 -7.36 -12.93 24.81
N PHE A 454 -8.09 -12.47 23.79
CA PHE A 454 -8.74 -13.38 22.85
C PHE A 454 -7.73 -14.16 21.97
N ASN A 455 -6.46 -13.75 21.95
CA ASN A 455 -5.40 -14.44 21.20
C ASN A 455 -4.75 -15.61 21.97
N VAL A 456 -5.00 -15.74 23.28
CA VAL A 456 -4.32 -16.69 24.17
C VAL A 456 -5.35 -17.70 24.70
N LYS A 457 -4.95 -18.97 24.78
CA LYS A 457 -5.76 -20.02 25.42
C LYS A 457 -5.99 -19.69 26.89
N GLY A 458 -7.20 -19.93 27.38
CA GLY A 458 -7.57 -19.71 28.78
C GLY A 458 -8.93 -19.03 28.91
N GLY A 459 -9.01 -17.72 28.58
CA GLY A 459 -10.26 -16.95 28.74
C GLY A 459 -11.08 -16.76 27.47
N ARG A 460 -10.50 -17.00 26.29
CA ARG A 460 -11.21 -16.93 25.01
C ARG A 460 -12.25 -18.04 24.85
N CYS A 461 -13.17 -17.85 23.91
CA CYS A 461 -14.02 -18.92 23.40
C CYS A 461 -13.18 -19.90 22.56
N GLU A 462 -13.21 -21.19 22.87
CA GLU A 462 -12.40 -22.19 22.14
C GLU A 462 -13.01 -22.60 20.80
N THR A 463 -14.34 -22.46 20.61
CA THR A 463 -15.03 -22.76 19.34
C THR A 463 -14.55 -21.86 18.21
N CYS A 464 -14.62 -20.53 18.40
CA CYS A 464 -14.09 -19.57 17.44
C CYS A 464 -12.60 -19.22 17.68
N LYS A 465 -11.95 -19.86 18.66
CA LYS A 465 -10.56 -19.58 19.06
C LYS A 465 -10.29 -18.09 19.33
N GLY A 466 -11.30 -17.37 19.83
CA GLY A 466 -11.27 -15.93 20.14
C GLY A 466 -11.57 -14.98 18.98
N ASP A 467 -11.87 -15.49 17.79
CA ASP A 467 -12.17 -14.64 16.63
C ASP A 467 -13.56 -13.99 16.74
N GLY A 468 -14.48 -14.61 17.49
CA GLY A 468 -15.89 -14.18 17.63
C GLY A 468 -16.77 -14.55 16.43
N VAL A 469 -16.15 -14.86 15.30
CA VAL A 469 -16.80 -15.30 14.07
C VAL A 469 -16.19 -16.61 13.59
N LEU A 470 -16.95 -17.35 12.79
CA LEU A 470 -16.51 -18.54 12.06
C LEU A 470 -16.45 -18.18 10.58
N LYS A 471 -15.36 -18.57 9.91
CA LYS A 471 -15.19 -18.37 8.47
C LYS A 471 -15.82 -19.57 7.75
N ILE A 472 -16.81 -19.31 6.90
CA ILE A 472 -17.44 -20.30 6.02
C ILE A 472 -16.81 -20.14 4.64
N GLU A 473 -16.19 -21.22 4.16
CA GLU A 473 -15.61 -21.25 2.82
C GLU A 473 -16.71 -21.45 1.78
N MET A 474 -16.75 -20.57 0.79
CA MET A 474 -17.73 -20.62 -0.31
C MET A 474 -17.02 -21.01 -1.61
N HIS A 475 -17.62 -21.90 -2.40
CA HIS A 475 -16.94 -22.44 -3.60
C HIS A 475 -16.75 -21.42 -4.73
N PHE A 476 -17.69 -20.49 -4.91
CA PHE A 476 -17.71 -19.53 -6.01
C PHE A 476 -17.82 -18.06 -5.56
N LEU A 477 -18.30 -17.84 -4.34
CA LEU A 477 -18.46 -16.52 -3.75
C LEU A 477 -17.30 -16.22 -2.81
N ALA A 478 -17.15 -14.96 -2.42
CA ALA A 478 -16.22 -14.61 -1.35
C ALA A 478 -16.63 -15.29 -0.04
N ASP A 479 -15.65 -15.75 0.72
CA ASP A 479 -15.86 -16.38 2.02
C ASP A 479 -16.64 -15.45 2.96
N VAL A 480 -17.55 -16.03 3.75
CA VAL A 480 -18.43 -15.27 4.65
C VAL A 480 -18.04 -15.54 6.11
N TYR A 481 -18.15 -14.51 6.94
CA TYR A 481 -17.95 -14.61 8.38
C TYR A 481 -19.29 -14.61 9.10
N VAL A 482 -19.58 -15.66 9.86
CA VAL A 482 -20.82 -15.79 10.64
C VAL A 482 -20.48 -15.66 12.14
N PRO A 483 -21.28 -14.94 12.94
CA PRO A 483 -21.10 -14.89 14.39
C PRO A 483 -21.02 -16.29 15.01
N CYS A 484 -20.10 -16.49 15.95
CA CYS A 484 -19.97 -17.77 16.63
C CYS A 484 -21.19 -18.02 17.52
N GLU A 485 -21.90 -19.12 17.31
CA GLU A 485 -23.12 -19.47 18.05
C GLU A 485 -22.87 -19.69 19.55
N ILE A 486 -21.67 -20.12 19.96
CA ILE A 486 -21.36 -20.45 21.37
C ILE A 486 -21.09 -19.21 22.22
N CYS A 487 -20.45 -18.20 21.64
CA CYS A 487 -20.13 -16.97 22.37
C CYS A 487 -20.88 -15.76 21.85
N GLU A 488 -21.76 -15.91 20.87
CA GLU A 488 -22.55 -14.85 20.25
C GLU A 488 -21.69 -13.64 19.82
N GLY A 489 -20.47 -13.89 19.33
CA GLY A 489 -19.53 -12.83 18.95
C GLY A 489 -18.72 -12.22 20.09
N ARG A 490 -19.00 -12.54 21.36
CA ARG A 490 -18.33 -11.99 22.56
C ARG A 490 -16.85 -12.36 22.70
N ARG A 491 -16.34 -13.32 21.91
CA ARG A 491 -14.93 -13.81 21.87
C ARG A 491 -14.39 -14.50 23.13
N PHE A 492 -15.08 -14.41 24.28
CA PHE A 492 -14.64 -14.95 25.56
C PHE A 492 -15.62 -15.99 26.12
N ASN A 493 -15.16 -16.77 27.10
CA ASN A 493 -16.03 -17.66 27.87
C ASN A 493 -16.71 -16.92 29.03
N ASN A 494 -17.83 -17.46 29.52
CA ASN A 494 -18.67 -16.84 30.56
C ASN A 494 -17.89 -16.51 31.85
N ALA A 495 -16.96 -17.38 32.26
CA ALA A 495 -16.13 -17.14 33.44
C ALA A 495 -15.24 -15.88 33.31
N THR A 496 -14.76 -15.58 32.10
CA THR A 496 -13.97 -14.37 31.84
C THR A 496 -14.85 -13.13 31.76
N LEU A 497 -16.07 -13.27 31.24
CA LEU A 497 -17.05 -12.18 31.15
C LEU A 497 -17.65 -11.78 32.51
N ALA A 498 -17.53 -12.63 33.53
CA ALA A 498 -17.99 -12.33 34.89
C ALA A 498 -17.23 -11.16 35.54
N VAL A 499 -15.97 -10.93 35.17
CA VAL A 499 -15.18 -9.81 35.68
C VAL A 499 -15.61 -8.51 35.00
N ARG A 500 -16.05 -7.53 35.79
CA ARG A 500 -16.60 -6.26 35.30
C ARG A 500 -15.82 -5.05 35.79
N TYR A 501 -15.60 -4.08 34.90
CA TYR A 501 -15.12 -2.75 35.22
C TYR A 501 -16.25 -1.74 35.03
N LYS A 502 -16.65 -1.03 36.10
CA LYS A 502 -17.79 -0.09 36.07
C LYS A 502 -19.05 -0.69 35.41
N GLY A 503 -19.37 -1.95 35.76
CA GLY A 503 -20.51 -2.70 35.21
C GLY A 503 -20.30 -3.32 33.83
N ARG A 504 -19.26 -2.95 33.08
CA ARG A 504 -18.96 -3.48 31.74
C ARG A 504 -17.94 -4.64 31.79
N SER A 505 -18.24 -5.74 31.14
CA SER A 505 -17.31 -6.86 30.94
C SER A 505 -16.23 -6.50 29.91
N ILE A 506 -15.21 -7.36 29.79
CA ILE A 506 -14.14 -7.17 28.79
C ILE A 506 -14.67 -7.18 27.34
N ALA A 507 -15.77 -7.91 27.07
CA ALA A 507 -16.41 -7.92 25.75
C ALA A 507 -17.24 -6.66 25.52
N ASP A 508 -17.99 -6.18 26.53
CA ASP A 508 -18.74 -4.92 26.44
C ASP A 508 -17.80 -3.74 26.14
N VAL A 509 -16.57 -3.76 26.69
CA VAL A 509 -15.54 -2.76 26.36
C VAL A 509 -15.09 -2.85 24.89
N LEU A 510 -15.01 -4.04 24.30
CA LEU A 510 -14.70 -4.19 22.87
C LEU A 510 -15.86 -3.71 21.98
N GLU A 511 -17.10 -3.88 22.42
CA GLU A 511 -18.29 -3.42 21.70
C GLU A 511 -18.52 -1.90 21.83
N SER A 512 -17.90 -1.26 22.84
CA SER A 512 -17.99 0.18 23.04
C SER A 512 -17.32 0.95 21.88
N THR A 513 -17.92 2.07 21.49
CA THR A 513 -17.30 3.02 20.57
C THR A 513 -16.05 3.65 21.20
N VAL A 514 -15.17 4.23 20.38
CA VAL A 514 -13.99 4.97 20.88
C VAL A 514 -14.41 6.11 21.79
N ASP A 515 -15.50 6.82 21.47
CA ASP A 515 -16.04 7.93 22.27
C ASP A 515 -16.55 7.43 23.64
N GLU A 516 -17.34 6.37 23.67
CA GLU A 516 -17.79 5.75 24.93
C GLU A 516 -16.63 5.23 25.78
N ALA A 517 -15.65 4.60 25.14
CA ALA A 517 -14.47 4.09 25.82
C ALA A 517 -13.63 5.24 26.41
N LEU A 518 -13.56 6.37 25.72
CA LEU A 518 -12.83 7.55 26.18
C LEU A 518 -13.44 8.11 27.48
N GLU A 519 -14.77 8.15 27.57
CA GLU A 519 -15.49 8.52 28.79
C GLU A 519 -15.28 7.48 29.90
N LEU A 520 -15.41 6.19 29.58
CA LEU A 520 -15.24 5.08 30.53
C LEU A 520 -13.86 5.11 31.20
N PHE A 521 -12.81 5.39 30.42
CA PHE A 521 -11.41 5.40 30.84
C PHE A 521 -10.82 6.81 31.06
N ALA A 522 -11.66 7.83 31.28
CA ALA A 522 -11.22 9.22 31.44
C ALA A 522 -10.13 9.44 32.53
N ASN A 523 -10.12 8.59 33.56
CA ASN A 523 -9.16 8.66 34.67
C ASN A 523 -7.82 7.95 34.38
N HIS A 524 -7.74 7.18 33.29
CA HIS A 524 -6.54 6.40 32.93
C HIS A 524 -5.75 7.10 31.85
N ARG A 525 -4.81 7.98 32.23
CA ARG A 525 -4.03 8.82 31.30
C ARG A 525 -3.45 8.06 30.11
N GLY A 526 -2.90 6.87 30.34
CA GLY A 526 -2.28 6.05 29.28
C GLY A 526 -3.27 5.47 28.27
N ILE A 527 -4.51 5.18 28.68
CA ILE A 527 -5.59 4.72 27.79
C ILE A 527 -6.22 5.92 27.09
N LYS A 528 -6.57 6.95 27.88
CA LYS A 528 -7.16 8.22 27.42
C LYS A 528 -6.35 8.84 26.28
N ARG A 529 -5.03 8.94 26.41
CA ARG A 529 -4.17 9.51 25.36
C ARG A 529 -4.35 8.82 24.01
N ILE A 530 -4.44 7.49 23.98
CA ILE A 530 -4.57 6.73 22.73
C ILE A 530 -5.97 6.90 22.14
N LEU A 531 -7.01 6.80 22.98
CA LEU A 531 -8.40 6.97 22.55
C LEU A 531 -8.68 8.40 22.04
N GLN A 532 -8.11 9.42 22.67
CA GLN A 532 -8.21 10.81 22.19
C GLN A 532 -7.58 10.98 20.81
N THR A 533 -6.49 10.27 20.52
CA THR A 533 -5.90 10.32 19.18
C THR A 533 -6.83 9.71 18.14
N LEU A 534 -7.48 8.58 18.44
CA LEU A 534 -8.49 7.96 17.57
C LEU A 534 -9.68 8.89 17.32
N GLN A 535 -10.19 9.54 18.37
CA GLN A 535 -11.26 10.53 18.24
C GLN A 535 -10.84 11.72 17.37
N ARG A 536 -9.62 12.24 17.55
CA ARG A 536 -9.09 13.39 16.78
C ARG A 536 -8.95 13.10 15.29
N VAL A 537 -8.63 11.87 14.90
CA VAL A 537 -8.58 11.48 13.48
C VAL A 537 -9.97 11.16 12.92
N GLY A 538 -11.05 11.35 13.69
CA GLY A 538 -12.43 11.13 13.25
C GLY A 538 -12.96 9.71 13.44
N LEU A 539 -12.24 8.83 14.16
CA LEU A 539 -12.64 7.43 14.37
C LEU A 539 -13.42 7.21 15.69
N GLY A 540 -14.05 8.26 16.22
CA GLY A 540 -14.81 8.19 17.48
C GLY A 540 -15.96 7.18 17.46
N TYR A 541 -16.57 6.98 16.29
CA TYR A 541 -17.72 6.11 16.08
C TYR A 541 -17.36 4.61 15.98
N LEU A 542 -16.10 4.27 15.72
CA LEU A 542 -15.69 2.87 15.57
C LEU A 542 -15.73 2.14 16.91
N THR A 543 -16.15 0.88 16.90
CA THR A 543 -16.03 0.04 18.11
C THR A 543 -14.59 -0.45 18.26
N LEU A 544 -14.13 -0.58 19.51
CA LEU A 544 -12.76 -1.00 19.81
C LEU A 544 -12.42 -2.40 19.26
N GLY A 545 -13.43 -3.26 19.20
CA GLY A 545 -13.36 -4.64 18.76
C GLY A 545 -13.66 -4.88 17.28
N GLN A 546 -14.03 -3.84 16.51
CA GLN A 546 -14.39 -3.97 15.10
C GLN A 546 -13.30 -4.71 14.32
N SER A 547 -13.72 -5.70 13.54
CA SER A 547 -12.84 -6.56 12.76
C SER A 547 -12.06 -5.72 11.73
N ALA A 548 -10.73 -5.82 11.67
CA ALA A 548 -9.93 -5.05 10.71
C ALA A 548 -10.31 -5.31 9.24
N PRO A 549 -10.69 -6.53 8.82
CA PRO A 549 -11.24 -6.78 7.48
C PRO A 549 -12.51 -6.02 7.14
N THR A 550 -13.27 -5.56 8.13
CA THR A 550 -14.53 -4.80 7.92
C THR A 550 -14.31 -3.29 8.03
N LEU A 551 -13.07 -2.82 8.14
CA LEU A 551 -12.75 -1.40 8.11
C LEU A 551 -12.60 -0.95 6.66
N SER A 552 -13.08 0.25 6.35
CA SER A 552 -12.82 0.89 5.05
C SER A 552 -11.32 1.21 4.90
N GLY A 553 -10.87 1.46 3.66
CA GLY A 553 -9.50 1.89 3.39
C GLY A 553 -9.12 3.16 4.18
N GLY A 554 -9.99 4.17 4.14
CA GLY A 554 -9.81 5.42 4.89
C GLY A 554 -9.85 5.25 6.42
N GLU A 555 -10.67 4.33 6.95
CA GLU A 555 -10.64 3.98 8.38
C GLU A 555 -9.33 3.32 8.79
N ALA A 556 -8.87 2.34 8.00
CA ALA A 556 -7.61 1.67 8.23
C ALA A 556 -6.44 2.65 8.20
N GLN A 557 -6.43 3.59 7.26
CA GLN A 557 -5.38 4.59 7.14
C GLN A 557 -5.37 5.56 8.32
N ARG A 558 -6.54 6.09 8.72
CA ARG A 558 -6.68 6.96 9.91
C ARG A 558 -6.26 6.24 11.19
N LEU A 559 -6.52 4.94 11.29
CA LEU A 559 -6.11 4.11 12.43
C LEU A 559 -4.58 3.91 12.49
N LYS A 560 -3.92 3.77 11.33
CA LYS A 560 -2.44 3.80 11.22
C LYS A 560 -1.86 5.13 11.67
N LEU A 561 -2.42 6.23 11.17
CA LEU A 561 -2.01 7.58 11.54
C LEU A 561 -2.17 7.83 13.05
N ALA A 562 -3.32 7.43 13.62
CA ALA A 562 -3.58 7.57 15.05
C ALA A 562 -2.58 6.80 15.92
N ARG A 563 -2.15 5.62 15.50
CA ARG A 563 -1.14 4.85 16.22
C ARG A 563 0.20 5.57 16.29
N GLU A 564 0.61 6.22 15.21
CA GLU A 564 1.88 6.96 15.17
C GLU A 564 1.78 8.26 15.97
N LEU A 565 0.68 9.00 15.85
CA LEU A 565 0.39 10.19 16.65
C LEU A 565 0.32 9.92 18.16
N ALA A 566 -0.01 8.70 18.58
CA ALA A 566 -0.03 8.32 19.98
C ALA A 566 1.38 8.19 20.59
N LYS A 567 2.42 7.97 19.76
CA LYS A 567 3.81 7.86 20.22
C LYS A 567 4.36 9.24 20.60
N SER A 568 5.33 9.26 21.52
CA SER A 568 6.08 10.48 21.82
C SER A 568 7.27 10.52 20.88
N GLU A 569 7.35 11.52 20.01
CA GLU A 569 8.45 11.61 19.05
C GLU A 569 9.60 12.47 19.60
N ARG A 570 10.82 12.03 19.33
CA ARG A 570 12.07 12.79 19.46
C ARG A 570 12.72 12.73 18.08
N GLY A 571 13.24 13.85 17.59
CA GLY A 571 13.85 13.95 16.26
C GLY A 571 12.87 14.38 15.16
N HIS A 572 13.41 14.58 13.95
CA HIS A 572 12.68 14.97 12.76
C HIS A 572 12.11 13.73 12.05
N THR A 573 10.79 13.58 12.11
CA THR A 573 10.08 12.48 11.45
C THR A 573 9.52 12.92 10.10
N MET A 574 9.71 12.10 9.07
CA MET A 574 9.02 12.24 7.78
C MET A 574 7.86 11.24 7.68
N TYR A 575 6.65 11.75 7.53
CA TYR A 575 5.44 10.98 7.27
C TYR A 575 5.17 10.95 5.77
N VAL A 576 4.94 9.76 5.21
CA VAL A 576 4.58 9.56 3.81
C VAL A 576 3.21 8.91 3.75
N LEU A 577 2.24 9.57 3.13
CA LEU A 577 0.86 9.09 3.01
C LEU A 577 0.48 8.92 1.54
N ASP A 578 -0.06 7.76 1.20
CA ASP A 578 -0.53 7.44 -0.15
C ASP A 578 -2.05 7.58 -0.23
N GLU A 579 -2.52 8.58 -0.99
CA GLU A 579 -3.93 8.94 -1.23
C GLU A 579 -4.81 8.88 0.04
N PRO A 580 -4.48 9.65 1.10
CA PRO A 580 -5.16 9.59 2.39
C PRO A 580 -6.60 10.09 2.39
N THR A 581 -7.08 10.69 1.32
CA THR A 581 -8.48 11.12 1.18
C THR A 581 -9.36 10.10 0.46
N THR A 582 -8.82 8.93 0.09
CA THR A 582 -9.61 7.84 -0.50
C THR A 582 -10.78 7.47 0.41
N GLY A 583 -12.00 7.59 -0.12
CA GLY A 583 -13.25 7.34 0.60
C GLY A 583 -13.52 8.23 1.80
N LEU A 584 -13.02 9.46 1.78
CA LEU A 584 -13.33 10.45 2.79
C LEU A 584 -14.30 11.50 2.25
N HIS A 585 -15.41 11.66 2.97
CA HIS A 585 -16.30 12.81 2.83
C HIS A 585 -15.56 14.13 3.13
N PHE A 586 -16.02 15.26 2.58
CA PHE A 586 -15.40 16.60 2.74
C PHE A 586 -15.08 16.95 4.20
N GLU A 587 -16.00 16.69 5.13
CA GLU A 587 -15.78 16.96 6.55
C GLU A 587 -14.62 16.14 7.15
N ASP A 588 -14.41 14.92 6.68
CA ASP A 588 -13.31 14.08 7.13
C ASP A 588 -11.99 14.49 6.48
N VAL A 589 -12.00 14.95 5.23
CA VAL A 589 -10.83 15.59 4.60
C VAL A 589 -10.38 16.82 5.39
N ARG A 590 -11.33 17.64 5.86
CA ARG A 590 -11.06 18.80 6.73
C ARG A 590 -10.33 18.38 8.01
N ARG A 591 -10.84 17.36 8.72
CA ARG A 591 -10.25 16.83 9.96
C ARG A 591 -8.87 16.22 9.72
N LEU A 592 -8.70 15.49 8.61
CA LEU A 592 -7.41 14.94 8.22
C LEU A 592 -6.39 16.06 8.02
N LEU A 593 -6.74 17.13 7.30
CA LEU A 593 -5.87 18.28 7.12
C LEU A 593 -5.48 18.95 8.44
N GLU A 594 -6.40 19.06 9.41
CA GLU A 594 -6.06 19.57 10.75
C GLU A 594 -4.99 18.69 11.43
N VAL A 595 -5.11 17.37 11.30
CA VAL A 595 -4.15 16.42 11.86
C VAL A 595 -2.80 16.51 11.17
N LEU A 596 -2.77 16.56 9.83
CA LEU A 596 -1.52 16.70 9.07
C LEU A 596 -0.83 18.03 9.38
N ASN A 597 -1.58 19.12 9.45
CA ASN A 597 -1.02 20.41 9.83
C ASN A 597 -0.46 20.40 11.25
N ALA A 598 -1.14 19.75 12.20
CA ALA A 598 -0.64 19.61 13.57
C ALA A 598 0.65 18.76 13.67
N LEU A 599 0.89 17.84 12.73
CA LEU A 599 2.17 17.12 12.61
C LEU A 599 3.27 18.07 12.13
N VAL A 600 3.02 18.81 11.06
CA VAL A 600 3.99 19.74 10.50
C VAL A 600 4.34 20.85 11.50
N ASP A 601 3.35 21.38 12.22
CA ASP A 601 3.54 22.42 13.23
C ASP A 601 4.36 21.93 14.45
N ARG A 602 4.53 20.62 14.63
CA ARG A 602 5.45 20.01 15.61
C ARG A 602 6.87 19.78 15.07
N GLY A 603 7.15 20.21 13.83
CA GLY A 603 8.43 20.07 13.17
C GLY A 603 8.60 18.78 12.37
N ALA A 604 7.52 18.05 12.08
CA ALA A 604 7.58 16.89 11.18
C ALA A 604 7.51 17.33 9.70
N SER A 605 8.03 16.50 8.80
CA SER A 605 7.79 16.62 7.36
C SER A 605 6.62 15.72 6.97
N VAL A 606 5.67 16.22 6.19
CA VAL A 606 4.53 15.43 5.73
C VAL A 606 4.50 15.44 4.21
N LEU A 607 4.73 14.28 3.61
CA LEU A 607 4.66 14.05 2.18
C LEU A 607 3.39 13.26 1.85
N VAL A 608 2.59 13.77 0.93
CA VAL A 608 1.29 13.18 0.57
C VAL A 608 1.24 12.97 -0.94
N ILE A 609 0.85 11.79 -1.39
CA ILE A 609 0.46 11.53 -2.78
C ILE A 609 -1.04 11.78 -2.87
N GLU A 610 -1.48 12.75 -3.67
CA GLU A 610 -2.91 13.10 -3.76
C GLU A 610 -3.37 13.62 -5.11
N HIS A 611 -4.67 13.42 -5.33
CA HIS A 611 -5.47 13.96 -6.42
C HIS A 611 -6.55 14.93 -5.92
N ASN A 612 -6.88 14.90 -4.62
CA ASN A 612 -7.90 15.76 -4.04
C ASN A 612 -7.46 17.23 -3.99
N LEU A 613 -8.21 18.09 -4.69
CA LEU A 613 -7.90 19.52 -4.83
C LEU A 613 -7.88 20.27 -3.49
N GLU A 614 -8.65 19.84 -2.50
CA GLU A 614 -8.68 20.47 -1.17
C GLU A 614 -7.35 20.25 -0.44
N VAL A 615 -6.76 19.06 -0.55
CA VAL A 615 -5.45 18.75 0.05
C VAL A 615 -4.32 19.41 -0.73
N ILE A 616 -4.36 19.33 -2.06
CA ILE A 616 -3.37 19.95 -2.94
C ILE A 616 -3.29 21.47 -2.68
N ALA A 617 -4.43 22.13 -2.53
CA ALA A 617 -4.46 23.57 -2.28
C ALA A 617 -4.07 23.97 -0.84
N ALA A 618 -4.09 23.02 0.11
CA ALA A 618 -3.64 23.24 1.48
C ALA A 618 -2.13 23.00 1.66
N ALA A 619 -1.44 22.50 0.63
CA ALA A 619 -0.02 22.19 0.66
C ALA A 619 0.85 23.46 0.77
N ASP A 620 2.01 23.31 1.38
CA ASP A 620 3.07 24.33 1.34
C ASP A 620 3.87 24.22 0.04
N GLN A 621 4.07 23.00 -0.46
CA GLN A 621 4.75 22.69 -1.73
C GLN A 621 3.95 21.65 -2.51
N ILE A 622 3.88 21.82 -3.83
CA ILE A 622 3.32 20.87 -4.79
C ILE A 622 4.44 20.42 -5.73
N ILE A 623 4.46 19.12 -6.03
CA ILE A 623 5.26 18.49 -7.09
C ILE A 623 4.28 17.87 -8.09
N ASP A 624 4.17 18.42 -9.28
CA ASP A 624 3.24 17.97 -10.31
C ASP A 624 3.97 17.14 -11.39
N LEU A 625 3.64 15.85 -11.47
CA LEU A 625 4.22 14.92 -12.44
C LEU A 625 3.30 14.73 -13.65
N GLY A 626 3.89 14.57 -14.83
CA GLY A 626 3.12 14.40 -16.07
C GLY A 626 4.01 14.51 -17.31
N PRO A 627 3.54 15.15 -18.39
CA PRO A 627 2.23 15.79 -18.57
C PRO A 627 1.06 14.80 -18.71
N GLU A 628 1.35 13.56 -19.13
CA GLU A 628 0.36 12.48 -19.26
C GLU A 628 0.76 11.25 -18.42
N GLY A 629 -0.02 10.17 -18.50
CA GLY A 629 0.29 8.89 -17.87
C GLY A 629 1.16 7.97 -18.73
N GLY A 630 1.81 6.98 -18.11
CA GLY A 630 2.57 5.94 -18.80
C GLY A 630 3.79 6.49 -19.54
N ALA A 631 3.99 6.06 -20.80
CA ALA A 631 5.17 6.42 -21.60
C ALA A 631 5.27 7.92 -21.95
N ALA A 632 4.12 8.62 -21.96
CA ALA A 632 4.06 10.06 -22.20
C ALA A 632 4.20 10.90 -20.91
N GLY A 633 4.36 10.24 -19.76
CA GLY A 633 4.59 10.87 -18.46
C GLY A 633 6.02 10.75 -17.97
N GLY A 634 6.17 10.94 -16.65
CA GLY A 634 7.43 10.77 -15.92
C GLY A 634 8.34 11.99 -15.89
N ASP A 635 7.86 13.13 -16.37
CA ASP A 635 8.52 14.43 -16.27
C ASP A 635 7.95 15.26 -15.11
N LEU A 636 8.77 16.18 -14.60
CA LEU A 636 8.32 17.22 -13.65
C LEU A 636 7.71 18.38 -14.44
N VAL A 637 6.38 18.54 -14.35
CA VAL A 637 5.63 19.53 -15.14
C VAL A 637 5.64 20.89 -14.45
N ALA A 638 5.40 20.92 -13.15
CA ALA A 638 5.41 22.12 -12.33
C ALA A 638 5.78 21.77 -10.89
N TRP A 639 6.37 22.73 -10.18
CA TRP A 639 6.71 22.58 -8.78
C TRP A 639 6.71 23.94 -8.08
N GLY A 640 6.51 23.95 -6.77
CA GLY A 640 6.48 25.17 -5.95
C GLY A 640 5.22 25.29 -5.10
N SER A 641 4.86 26.50 -4.70
CA SER A 641 3.63 26.79 -3.97
C SER A 641 2.36 26.52 -4.81
N PRO A 642 1.19 26.35 -4.16
CA PRO A 642 -0.08 26.23 -4.87
C PRO A 642 -0.38 27.38 -5.85
N SER A 643 0.04 28.60 -5.51
CA SER A 643 -0.08 29.77 -6.41
C SER A 643 0.78 29.66 -7.66
N GLU A 644 2.02 29.17 -7.54
CA GLU A 644 2.93 29.01 -8.67
C GLU A 644 2.43 27.91 -9.61
N VAL A 645 2.04 26.74 -9.07
CA VAL A 645 1.49 25.65 -9.89
C VAL A 645 0.16 26.06 -10.55
N ARG A 646 -0.70 26.82 -9.86
CA ARG A 646 -1.94 27.38 -10.44
C ARG A 646 -1.66 28.30 -11.63
N SER A 647 -0.52 28.97 -11.70
CA SER A 647 -0.15 29.83 -12.83
C SER A 647 0.45 29.07 -14.01
N HIS A 648 0.88 27.82 -13.82
CA HIS A 648 1.56 27.05 -14.85
C HIS A 648 0.58 26.62 -15.97
N PRO A 649 0.88 26.89 -17.26
CA PRO A 649 -0.06 26.65 -18.36
C PRO A 649 -0.18 25.17 -18.73
N GLN A 650 0.90 24.40 -18.59
CA GLN A 650 0.95 22.98 -18.97
C GLN A 650 0.51 22.01 -17.86
N SER A 651 0.30 22.51 -16.64
CA SER A 651 -0.10 21.67 -15.51
C SER A 651 -1.62 21.45 -15.53
N HIS A 652 -2.04 20.19 -15.68
CA HIS A 652 -3.45 19.79 -15.54
C HIS A 652 -3.95 20.06 -14.12
N THR A 653 -3.10 19.85 -13.12
CA THR A 653 -3.38 20.17 -11.72
C THR A 653 -3.57 21.68 -11.54
N GLY A 654 -2.70 22.50 -12.14
CA GLY A 654 -2.81 23.95 -12.15
C GLY A 654 -4.11 24.43 -12.80
N ALA A 655 -4.54 23.78 -13.89
CA ALA A 655 -5.83 24.07 -14.53
C ALA A 655 -7.02 23.75 -13.62
N ALA A 656 -7.02 22.62 -12.93
CA ALA A 656 -8.06 22.26 -11.96
C ALA A 656 -8.09 23.21 -10.76
N LEU A 657 -6.91 23.61 -10.23
CA LEU A 657 -6.81 24.61 -9.17
C LEU A 657 -7.30 26.01 -9.59
N ARG A 658 -7.33 26.32 -10.90
CA ARG A 658 -7.91 27.58 -11.40
C ARG A 658 -9.44 27.58 -11.37
N GLN A 659 -10.05 26.41 -11.54
CA GLN A 659 -11.50 26.21 -11.61
C GLN A 659 -12.16 26.08 -10.24
N ARG A 660 -11.37 25.77 -9.20
CA ARG A 660 -11.74 25.85 -7.78
C ARG A 660 -11.72 27.30 -7.27
#